data_AF-A0A8B6CWX4-F1
#
_entry.id   AF-A0A8B6CWX4-F1
#
_cell.length_a   1.000
_cell.length_b   1.000
_cell.length_c   1.000
_cell.angle_alpha   90.00
_cell.angle_beta   90.00
_cell.angle_gamma   90.00
#
_symmetry.space_group_name_H-M   'P 1'
#
loop_
_entity.id
_entity.type
_entity.pdbx_description
1 polymer ?
#
loop_
_entity_poly.entity_id
_entity_poly.type
_entity_poly.pdbx_seq_one_letter_code
_entity_poly.pdbx_strand_id
1 'polypeptide(L)'
;MTAIETCYISTGCNRTPHCADWGLNGLICFGSCRSVTVYQPEEETKSAKILQTHVHHKDRVNCVTWIKKLPVSESNAVGLVSGSVDNTAIVWKYMDGKLKPAATLKNHTGPVNGVAAMCLQTSTVGMTTYVATSSADSTVNLWKQENEGVPMLACGCDDQKIHIFIEQSEKNIKLFDNISLKNNVSSRNEDWIRAIDLQLMCFKNQQDTGDIILASAAQDFFIRIWRFSRRSVEDNIVKTVKELSLDEEIKMKENTFQFKIGEETVVYAVSLESVLSGHENWIYSVKWQPPVNSGSGWHQPMHLLSASMDKTMILWKPDKESGVWVEEVRVGEVGGNTLGFYGGMFSPDGLSIMAHGYQGAFHHWAFTKSKGTWEPQVTASGHFDVVCDVEWDKGGGQYLVSLSVDQTTRLHAPWKQSNGQADWYEIARPQVHGYDLQCLALINRYKFASGADEKVIRSFDAPKNFIENFCSICGISLEAELQKEEAQNRPAGASVPALGLSNKAVYSGDIEKINRNIEQHPNDQYPEVYFTPVALQTPPTEEHLLQNTLWPETQKLYGHGYEIFALACDTEGKILASSCKASKVDFAGVILWDTTTWNQICTLEGHTLTVTQMAFSHNGNYLLTVSRDRTWMLYRKRDENDQNESLFTRISGTNKSNTAHTRIIWSCAWSHDDKYFLTASRDKKVMVWLRPDLSSGDIPLKPQSVIDVGDAATAIHLPPVACYADKYLIDKVRSFKTTTKGVVNRGDSVRKRSAPGNSVDQEENLVTVQLNGEESTLEFLDASDNEVNLENIRADAYIIIFSIPHRDTFDTAVDLLSELRMDMGIDRTVIMVGNKLDLVRKRKVKTEEAQEVSKMYDGKYIEVSAGLNHNIDELLVGILGSIRYKLNPSLTDPVLRVDTKKAGLSALSMKGPINFFGRLFRRVSRKSRGRKKRHHTVA
;
A
#
# COMPACT_ATOMS: atom_id res chain seq x y z
N MET A 1 16.89 -30.94 22.68
CA MET A 1 16.01 -29.94 22.05
C MET A 1 16.88 -29.11 21.13
N THR A 2 16.66 -29.16 19.83
CA THR A 2 17.27 -28.20 18.90
C THR A 2 16.61 -26.85 19.14
N ALA A 3 17.39 -25.81 19.45
CA ALA A 3 16.87 -24.46 19.59
C ALA A 3 16.61 -23.89 18.18
N ILE A 4 15.40 -23.37 17.96
CA ILE A 4 15.06 -22.64 16.73
C ILE A 4 15.31 -21.16 17.01
N GLU A 5 16.09 -20.52 16.15
CA GLU A 5 16.38 -19.08 16.23
C GLU A 5 15.84 -18.36 14.99
N THR A 6 15.36 -17.13 15.18
CA THR A 6 14.94 -16.28 14.06
C THR A 6 16.17 -15.66 13.42
N CYS A 7 16.51 -16.04 12.19
CA CYS A 7 17.65 -15.50 11.46
C CYS A 7 17.32 -14.20 10.70
N TYR A 8 16.08 -14.04 10.21
CA TYR A 8 15.70 -12.94 9.35
C TYR A 8 14.21 -12.59 9.53
N ILE A 9 13.91 -11.30 9.51
CA ILE A 9 12.55 -10.77 9.51
C ILE A 9 12.44 -9.78 8.35
N SER A 10 11.50 -10.04 7.45
CA SER A 10 11.14 -9.18 6.32
C SER A 10 9.71 -8.69 6.53
N THR A 11 9.52 -7.37 6.66
CA THR A 11 8.18 -6.78 6.70
C THR A 11 8.17 -5.29 6.37
N GLY A 12 7.12 -4.83 5.70
CA GLY A 12 6.90 -3.43 5.35
C GLY A 12 6.02 -2.69 6.36
N CYS A 13 6.11 -1.37 6.34
CA CYS A 13 5.25 -0.48 7.12
C CYS A 13 3.82 -0.46 6.56
N ASN A 14 2.83 -0.39 7.46
CA ASN A 14 1.45 -0.21 7.04
C ASN A 14 1.27 1.12 6.31
N ARG A 15 0.32 1.12 5.36
CA ARG A 15 0.01 2.25 4.47
C ARG A 15 -0.88 3.29 5.15
N THR A 16 -0.47 3.75 6.31
CA THR A 16 -1.19 4.77 7.09
C THR A 16 -0.23 5.87 7.52
N PRO A 17 -0.64 7.16 7.49
CA PRO A 17 0.14 8.24 8.08
C PRO A 17 0.43 7.97 9.56
N HIS A 18 1.53 8.50 10.08
CA HIS A 18 1.93 8.38 11.50
C HIS A 18 2.15 6.94 11.97
N CYS A 19 2.41 6.00 11.04
CA CYS A 19 2.61 4.58 11.34
C CYS A 19 4.06 4.19 11.59
N ALA A 20 4.97 5.18 11.63
CA ALA A 20 6.37 4.96 11.98
C ALA A 20 6.93 6.19 12.72
N ASP A 21 7.84 5.96 13.66
CA ASP A 21 8.46 7.00 14.49
C ASP A 21 9.89 6.62 14.89
N TRP A 22 10.83 7.57 14.82
CA TRP A 22 12.23 7.40 15.20
C TRP A 22 12.45 7.94 16.62
N GLY A 23 12.76 7.05 17.56
CA GLY A 23 12.95 7.39 18.95
C GLY A 23 14.32 8.01 19.20
N LEU A 24 14.41 8.85 20.24
CA LEU A 24 15.68 9.44 20.72
C LEU A 24 16.70 8.40 21.24
N ASN A 25 16.30 7.14 21.35
CA ASN A 25 17.17 5.99 21.63
C ASN A 25 17.84 5.41 20.37
N GLY A 26 17.63 6.01 19.19
CA GLY A 26 18.16 5.53 17.92
C GLY A 26 17.34 4.43 17.25
N LEU A 27 16.30 3.90 17.91
CA LEU A 27 15.45 2.85 17.36
C LEU A 27 14.23 3.43 16.66
N ILE A 28 13.81 2.78 15.58
CA ILE A 28 12.57 3.10 14.88
C ILE A 28 11.50 2.10 15.29
N CYS A 29 10.29 2.58 15.51
CA CYS A 29 9.12 1.72 15.65
C CYS A 29 8.16 1.96 14.48
N PHE A 30 7.51 0.90 14.00
CA PHE A 30 6.47 1.04 12.99
C PHE A 30 5.39 -0.04 13.11
N GLY A 31 4.20 0.25 12.60
CA GLY A 31 3.12 -0.73 12.49
C GLY A 31 3.29 -1.58 11.23
N SER A 32 3.24 -2.91 11.39
CA SER A 32 3.20 -3.86 10.27
C SER A 32 2.05 -4.84 10.47
N CYS A 33 1.08 -4.83 9.56
CA CYS A 33 -0.19 -5.53 9.70
C CYS A 33 -0.78 -5.26 11.10
N ARG A 34 -0.86 -6.28 11.95
CA ARG A 34 -1.39 -6.21 13.34
C ARG A 34 -0.30 -6.14 14.41
N SER A 35 0.96 -5.99 13.99
CA SER A 35 2.13 -6.01 14.83
C SER A 35 2.78 -4.63 14.95
N VAL A 36 3.48 -4.41 16.06
CA VAL A 36 4.43 -3.31 16.22
C VAL A 36 5.83 -3.87 16.05
N THR A 37 6.60 -3.27 15.17
CA THR A 37 7.94 -3.71 14.78
C THR A 37 8.97 -2.74 15.33
N VAL A 38 10.10 -3.27 15.83
CA VAL A 38 11.28 -2.47 16.19
C VAL A 38 12.36 -2.68 15.15
N TYR A 39 12.86 -1.59 14.62
CA TYR A 39 13.87 -1.49 13.59
C TYR A 39 15.08 -0.74 14.12
N GLN A 40 16.27 -1.21 13.79
CA GLN A 40 17.52 -0.57 14.11
C GLN A 40 18.24 -0.20 12.80
N PRO A 41 18.45 1.10 12.55
CA PRO A 41 19.43 1.54 11.57
C PRO A 41 20.84 1.37 12.17
N GLU A 42 21.77 0.80 11.41
CA GLU A 42 23.17 0.66 11.81
C GLU A 42 24.05 1.59 10.97
N GLU A 43 24.47 2.70 11.57
CA GLU A 43 25.23 3.74 10.86
C GLU A 43 26.66 3.31 10.52
N GLU A 44 27.33 2.55 11.39
CA GLU A 44 28.72 2.10 11.18
C GLU A 44 28.85 1.11 10.03
N THR A 45 27.94 0.14 9.94
CA THR A 45 27.90 -0.90 8.90
C THR A 45 27.10 -0.46 7.66
N LYS A 46 26.48 0.73 7.70
CA LYS A 46 25.48 1.19 6.72
C LYS A 46 24.41 0.14 6.45
N SER A 47 24.00 -0.56 7.51
CA SER A 47 23.06 -1.66 7.46
C SER A 47 21.74 -1.26 8.15
N ALA A 48 20.75 -2.14 8.02
CA ALA A 48 19.47 -1.97 8.68
C ALA A 48 18.93 -3.35 9.08
N LYS A 49 18.37 -3.45 10.29
CA LYS A 49 17.84 -4.72 10.79
C LYS A 49 16.52 -4.55 11.51
N ILE A 50 15.57 -5.42 11.18
CA ILE A 50 14.36 -5.59 11.97
C ILE A 50 14.68 -6.53 13.14
N LEU A 51 14.60 -6.01 14.36
CA LEU A 51 14.98 -6.73 15.56
C LEU A 51 13.88 -7.68 16.05
N GLN A 52 12.62 -7.22 16.00
CA GLN A 52 11.50 -7.93 16.61
C GLN A 52 10.15 -7.41 16.10
N THR A 53 9.16 -8.29 16.09
CA THR A 53 7.76 -7.97 15.80
C THR A 53 6.87 -8.44 16.96
N HIS A 54 5.95 -7.59 17.38
CA HIS A 54 5.09 -7.82 18.54
C HIS A 54 3.62 -7.76 18.15
N VAL A 55 2.94 -8.91 18.19
CA VAL A 55 1.51 -9.00 17.88
C VAL A 55 0.70 -8.96 19.18
N HIS A 56 -0.07 -7.89 19.36
CA HIS A 56 -1.04 -7.78 20.46
C HIS A 56 -2.37 -7.16 20.01
N HIS A 57 -2.34 -6.27 19.02
CA HIS A 57 -3.56 -5.76 18.40
C HIS A 57 -4.31 -6.87 17.66
N LYS A 58 -5.64 -6.74 17.62
CA LYS A 58 -6.54 -7.70 16.96
C LYS A 58 -6.76 -7.38 15.48
N ASP A 59 -6.43 -6.15 15.08
CA ASP A 59 -6.56 -5.65 13.71
C ASP A 59 -5.37 -4.73 13.37
N ARG A 60 -5.37 -4.14 12.17
CA ARG A 60 -4.25 -3.35 11.64
C ARG A 60 -3.83 -2.22 12.60
N VAL A 61 -2.52 -2.05 12.79
CA VAL A 61 -1.93 -0.90 13.49
C VAL A 61 -1.93 0.31 12.56
N ASN A 62 -2.57 1.41 12.95
CA ASN A 62 -2.67 2.61 12.11
C ASN A 62 -1.60 3.65 12.44
N CYS A 63 -1.19 3.74 13.71
CA CYS A 63 -0.25 4.77 14.17
C CYS A 63 0.60 4.26 15.33
N VAL A 64 1.83 4.76 15.41
CA VAL A 64 2.76 4.49 16.52
C VAL A 64 3.55 5.75 16.86
N THR A 65 3.97 5.88 18.11
CA THR A 65 4.90 6.93 18.53
C THR A 65 5.71 6.51 19.75
N TRP A 66 6.97 6.90 19.81
CA TRP A 66 7.79 6.79 21.01
C TRP A 66 7.32 7.80 22.06
N ILE A 67 7.36 7.38 23.33
CA ILE A 67 7.02 8.28 24.45
C ILE A 67 8.19 9.25 24.64
N LYS A 68 7.97 10.54 24.33
CA LYS A 68 9.00 11.59 24.45
C LYS A 68 9.18 11.98 25.92
N LYS A 69 10.37 11.73 26.49
CA LYS A 69 10.70 12.13 27.87
C LYS A 69 11.16 13.59 27.91
N LEU A 70 10.58 14.36 28.82
CA LEU A 70 10.84 15.79 29.04
C LEU A 70 11.18 16.07 30.53
N PRO A 71 12.22 16.86 30.83
CA PRO A 71 13.16 17.45 29.87
C PRO A 71 14.02 16.37 29.18
N VAL A 72 14.48 16.69 27.97
CA VAL A 72 15.31 15.75 27.18
C VAL A 72 16.58 15.43 27.97
N SER A 73 16.85 14.14 28.17
CA SER A 73 17.99 13.63 28.95
C SER A 73 18.71 12.52 28.19
N GLU A 74 19.75 11.89 28.72
CA GLU A 74 20.42 10.78 28.00
C GLU A 74 19.63 9.46 28.03
N SER A 75 18.64 9.31 28.93
CA SER A 75 17.81 8.08 29.04
C SER A 75 16.38 8.29 28.53
N ASN A 76 16.18 8.23 27.22
CA ASN A 76 14.92 8.72 26.60
C ASN A 76 13.92 7.66 26.11
N ALA A 77 14.19 6.36 26.20
CA ALA A 77 13.20 5.35 25.80
C ALA A 77 12.51 4.70 27.01
N VAL A 78 11.35 5.25 27.38
CA VAL A 78 10.50 4.73 28.45
C VAL A 78 9.50 3.69 27.91
N GLY A 79 9.18 3.78 26.61
CA GLY A 79 8.16 2.97 25.95
C GLY A 79 7.65 3.62 24.68
N LEU A 80 6.62 3.03 24.07
CA LEU A 80 5.93 3.57 22.90
C LEU A 80 4.42 3.37 23.03
N VAL A 81 3.63 4.06 22.20
CA VAL A 81 2.19 3.90 22.11
C VAL A 81 1.81 3.50 20.67
N SER A 82 0.88 2.58 20.51
CA SER A 82 0.31 2.21 19.21
C SER A 82 -1.21 2.33 19.21
N GLY A 83 -1.80 2.75 18.09
CA GLY A 83 -3.25 2.79 17.85
C GLY A 83 -3.66 1.88 16.69
N SER A 84 -4.86 1.29 16.77
CA SER A 84 -5.32 0.27 15.82
C SER A 84 -6.77 0.44 15.37
N VAL A 85 -7.08 -0.19 14.24
CA VAL A 85 -8.42 -0.45 13.72
C VAL A 85 -9.30 -1.25 14.69
N ASP A 86 -8.70 -1.94 15.67
CA ASP A 86 -9.44 -2.67 16.72
C ASP A 86 -10.06 -1.76 17.80
N ASN A 87 -10.06 -0.45 17.58
CA ASN A 87 -10.56 0.61 18.46
C ASN A 87 -9.76 0.79 19.76
N THR A 88 -8.58 0.19 19.87
CA THR A 88 -7.74 0.30 21.07
C THR A 88 -6.43 1.01 20.78
N ALA A 89 -5.87 1.61 21.83
CA ALA A 89 -4.46 1.99 21.87
C ALA A 89 -3.72 1.16 22.93
N ILE A 90 -2.46 0.83 22.69
CA ILE A 90 -1.63 0.06 23.61
C ILE A 90 -0.43 0.90 24.02
N VAL A 91 -0.18 0.98 25.32
CA VAL A 91 1.05 1.52 25.88
C VAL A 91 2.02 0.36 26.09
N TRP A 92 3.20 0.46 25.51
CA TRP A 92 4.25 -0.56 25.55
C TRP A 92 5.42 -0.06 26.38
N LYS A 93 5.98 -0.93 27.22
CA LYS A 93 7.26 -0.69 27.89
C LYS A 93 8.37 -1.36 27.10
N TYR A 94 9.47 -0.66 26.89
CA TYR A 94 10.67 -1.19 26.28
C TYR A 94 11.69 -1.49 27.39
N MET A 95 11.88 -2.78 27.70
CA MET A 95 12.77 -3.25 28.79
C MET A 95 13.56 -4.46 28.29
N ASP A 96 14.85 -4.51 28.62
CA ASP A 96 15.75 -5.61 28.24
C ASP A 96 15.74 -5.92 26.74
N GLY A 97 15.71 -4.88 25.91
CA GLY A 97 15.67 -4.99 24.45
C GLY A 97 14.35 -5.49 23.87
N LYS A 98 13.30 -5.68 24.69
CA LYS A 98 12.00 -6.22 24.26
C LYS A 98 10.84 -5.27 24.57
N LEU A 99 9.86 -5.23 23.67
CA LEU A 99 8.58 -4.58 23.95
C LEU A 99 7.66 -5.51 24.72
N LYS A 100 7.01 -4.97 25.76
CA LYS A 100 5.95 -5.64 26.50
C LYS A 100 4.73 -4.71 26.61
N PRO A 101 3.50 -5.20 26.36
CA PRO A 101 2.30 -4.41 26.57
C PRO A 101 2.14 -4.11 28.06
N ALA A 102 2.02 -2.83 28.41
CA ALA A 102 1.87 -2.36 29.79
C ALA A 102 0.42 -1.98 30.11
N ALA A 103 -0.30 -1.38 29.15
CA ALA A 103 -1.71 -1.05 29.30
C ALA A 103 -2.45 -1.10 27.96
N THR A 104 -3.75 -1.42 27.98
CA THR A 104 -4.63 -1.32 26.81
C THR A 104 -5.72 -0.28 27.09
N LEU A 105 -5.70 0.79 26.32
CA LEU A 105 -6.61 1.92 26.42
C LEU A 105 -7.87 1.63 25.60
N LYS A 106 -9.02 1.50 26.27
CA LYS A 106 -10.31 1.08 25.67
C LYS A 106 -11.41 2.08 26.02
N ASN A 107 -11.59 3.09 25.16
CA ASN A 107 -12.72 4.03 25.26
C ASN A 107 -13.28 4.44 23.90
N HIS A 108 -12.50 4.29 22.82
CA HIS A 108 -12.96 4.60 21.47
C HIS A 108 -13.95 3.56 20.94
N THR A 109 -14.90 4.03 20.14
CA THR A 109 -15.89 3.21 19.41
C THR A 109 -15.53 3.04 17.93
N GLY A 110 -14.55 3.80 17.44
CA GLY A 110 -13.98 3.70 16.11
C GLY A 110 -12.47 3.46 16.10
N PRO A 111 -11.88 3.22 14.91
CA PRO A 111 -10.44 3.06 14.71
C PRO A 111 -9.63 4.23 15.27
N VAL A 112 -8.59 3.92 16.05
CA VAL A 112 -7.61 4.91 16.50
C VAL A 112 -6.67 5.23 15.33
N ASN A 113 -6.55 6.51 14.99
CA ASN A 113 -5.80 6.97 13.81
C ASN A 113 -4.67 7.95 14.16
N GLY A 114 -4.65 8.49 15.38
CA GLY A 114 -3.56 9.35 15.86
C GLY A 114 -3.25 9.05 17.31
N VAL A 115 -1.95 9.06 17.61
CA VAL A 115 -1.43 8.94 18.97
C VAL A 115 -0.34 9.97 19.18
N ALA A 116 -0.31 10.58 20.35
CA ALA A 116 0.79 11.43 20.81
C ALA A 116 1.08 11.07 22.27
N ALA A 117 2.36 10.99 22.65
CA ALA A 117 2.73 10.62 24.01
C ALA A 117 3.96 11.39 24.49
N MET A 118 3.92 11.78 25.76
CA MET A 118 5.04 12.40 26.45
C MET A 118 5.13 11.91 27.90
N CYS A 119 6.33 11.97 28.46
CA CYS A 119 6.58 11.72 29.87
C CYS A 119 7.23 12.96 30.46
N LEU A 120 6.60 13.56 31.48
CA LEU A 120 7.04 14.80 32.12
C LEU A 120 7.53 14.49 33.53
N GLN A 121 8.68 15.08 33.89
CA GLN A 121 9.13 15.11 35.27
C GLN A 121 8.33 16.16 36.05
N THR A 122 7.60 15.73 37.07
CA THR A 122 6.80 16.63 37.90
C THR A 122 7.41 16.79 39.31
N SER A 123 7.05 17.89 39.99
CA SER A 123 7.67 18.31 41.25
C SER A 123 7.30 17.44 42.45
N THR A 124 6.26 16.61 42.35
CA THR A 124 5.61 15.96 43.50
C THR A 124 5.69 14.43 43.53
N VAL A 125 5.74 13.72 42.39
CA VAL A 125 5.65 12.23 42.39
C VAL A 125 6.62 11.49 41.44
N GLY A 126 7.41 12.19 40.62
CA GLY A 126 8.38 11.57 39.72
C GLY A 126 8.03 11.78 38.25
N MET A 127 8.02 10.72 37.44
CA MET A 127 7.80 10.78 35.99
C MET A 127 6.35 10.38 35.64
N THR A 128 5.57 11.31 35.10
CA THR A 128 4.17 11.09 34.70
C THR A 128 4.05 10.94 33.19
N THR A 129 3.38 9.88 32.72
CA THR A 129 3.13 9.64 31.29
C THR A 129 1.76 10.16 30.87
N TYR A 130 1.73 10.98 29.83
CA TYR A 130 0.53 11.47 29.16
C TYR A 130 0.43 10.84 27.78
N VAL A 131 -0.77 10.39 27.42
CA VAL A 131 -1.08 9.84 26.10
C VAL A 131 -2.33 10.52 25.58
N ALA A 132 -2.31 11.01 24.35
CA ALA A 132 -3.49 11.48 23.64
C ALA A 132 -3.78 10.51 22.48
N THR A 133 -5.06 10.14 22.32
CA THR A 133 -5.52 9.25 21.25
C THR A 133 -6.67 9.89 20.49
N SER A 134 -6.59 9.90 19.16
CA SER A 134 -7.66 10.39 18.29
C SER A 134 -8.22 9.26 17.41
N SER A 135 -9.52 9.29 17.19
CA SER A 135 -10.26 8.19 16.56
C SER A 135 -11.22 8.65 15.47
N ALA A 136 -11.54 7.73 14.56
CA ALA A 136 -12.56 7.92 13.52
C ALA A 136 -13.99 8.08 14.07
N ASP A 137 -14.20 7.88 15.37
CA ASP A 137 -15.45 8.19 16.07
C ASP A 137 -15.60 9.68 16.45
N SER A 138 -14.70 10.53 15.95
CA SER A 138 -14.69 11.99 16.21
C SER A 138 -14.41 12.35 17.67
N THR A 139 -13.77 11.48 18.44
CA THR A 139 -13.32 11.76 19.81
C THR A 139 -11.80 11.83 19.92
N VAL A 140 -11.34 12.64 20.87
CA VAL A 140 -9.95 12.70 21.33
C VAL A 140 -9.95 12.42 22.82
N ASN A 141 -9.23 11.39 23.25
CA ASN A 141 -9.09 11.02 24.66
C ASN A 141 -7.69 11.37 25.15
N LEU A 142 -7.61 11.97 26.34
CA LEU A 142 -6.37 12.20 27.07
C LEU A 142 -6.28 11.21 28.24
N TRP A 143 -5.17 10.51 28.34
CA TRP A 143 -4.89 9.49 29.33
C TRP A 143 -3.68 9.94 30.16
N LYS A 144 -3.76 9.82 31.49
CA LYS A 144 -2.69 10.16 32.42
C LYS A 144 -2.64 9.16 33.58
N GLN A 145 -1.46 8.93 34.12
CA GLN A 145 -1.26 8.00 35.24
C GLN A 145 -1.64 8.63 36.60
N GLU A 146 -1.44 9.94 36.75
CA GLU A 146 -1.74 10.70 37.98
C GLU A 146 -2.38 12.06 37.65
N ASN A 147 -3.11 12.64 38.62
CA ASN A 147 -3.81 13.93 38.49
C ASN A 147 -2.86 15.11 38.77
N GLU A 148 -1.85 15.29 37.93
CA GLU A 148 -1.01 16.48 37.95
C GLU A 148 -1.23 17.34 36.71
N GLY A 149 -0.71 18.57 36.76
CA GLY A 149 -1.05 19.71 35.93
C GLY A 149 -1.07 19.52 34.41
N VAL A 150 -1.50 20.60 33.78
CA VAL A 150 -2.21 20.67 32.50
C VAL A 150 -1.29 20.55 31.28
N PRO A 151 -1.42 19.51 30.44
CA PRO A 151 -0.82 19.52 29.12
C PRO A 151 -1.66 20.39 28.17
N MET A 152 -1.00 21.21 27.37
CA MET A 152 -1.60 21.80 26.18
C MET A 152 -1.62 20.73 25.07
N LEU A 153 -2.79 20.53 24.47
CA LEU A 153 -2.98 19.58 23.37
C LEU A 153 -3.39 20.35 22.11
N ALA A 154 -2.55 20.28 21.08
CA ALA A 154 -2.89 20.74 19.74
C ALA A 154 -3.41 19.59 18.89
N CYS A 155 -4.49 19.81 18.14
CA CYS A 155 -5.11 18.82 17.28
C CYS A 155 -5.52 19.43 15.94
N GLY A 156 -5.19 18.73 14.85
CA GLY A 156 -5.72 19.00 13.51
C GLY A 156 -6.88 18.05 13.22
N CYS A 157 -8.00 18.60 12.75
CA CYS A 157 -9.21 17.83 12.47
C CYS A 157 -9.49 17.76 10.96
N ASP A 158 -10.64 17.24 10.55
CA ASP A 158 -11.17 17.29 9.17
C ASP A 158 -11.69 18.69 8.79
N ASP A 159 -11.01 19.71 9.30
CA ASP A 159 -11.26 21.12 9.04
C ASP A 159 -9.94 21.88 8.83
N GLN A 160 -10.08 23.17 8.57
CA GLN A 160 -8.97 24.08 8.26
C GLN A 160 -8.36 24.69 9.53
N LYS A 161 -8.67 24.13 10.71
CA LYS A 161 -8.37 24.76 12.01
C LYS A 161 -7.41 23.91 12.81
N ILE A 162 -6.63 24.61 13.63
CA ILE A 162 -5.85 23.97 14.70
C ILE A 162 -6.62 24.19 15.99
N HIS A 163 -7.03 23.09 16.61
CA HIS A 163 -7.77 23.09 17.87
C HIS A 163 -6.77 22.99 19.02
N ILE A 164 -6.82 23.93 19.96
CA ILE A 164 -5.96 23.95 21.14
C ILE A 164 -6.83 23.66 22.38
N PHE A 165 -6.47 22.61 23.11
CA PHE A 165 -7.12 22.19 24.34
C PHE A 165 -6.18 22.38 25.53
N ILE A 166 -6.71 22.92 26.62
CA ILE A 166 -5.99 23.17 27.86
C ILE A 166 -6.90 22.71 29.00
N GLU A 167 -6.42 21.78 29.83
CA GLU A 167 -7.12 21.34 31.04
C GLU A 167 -7.21 22.51 32.05
N GLN A 168 -8.38 22.82 32.61
CA GLN A 168 -8.50 23.89 33.62
C GLN A 168 -8.85 23.38 35.03
N SER A 169 -9.46 22.20 35.11
CA SER A 169 -9.82 21.55 36.39
C SER A 169 -10.06 20.06 36.15
N GLU A 170 -9.98 19.23 37.20
CA GLU A 170 -10.09 17.76 37.15
C GLU A 170 -11.32 17.20 36.42
N LYS A 171 -12.36 18.02 36.19
CA LYS A 171 -13.62 17.60 35.53
C LYS A 171 -13.98 18.39 34.28
N ASN A 172 -13.22 19.43 33.93
CA ASN A 172 -13.52 20.28 32.78
C ASN A 172 -12.26 20.56 31.94
N ILE A 173 -12.12 19.84 30.83
CA ILE A 173 -11.30 20.28 29.69
C ILE A 173 -12.13 21.35 28.98
N LYS A 174 -11.64 22.58 28.94
CA LYS A 174 -12.27 23.64 28.13
C LYS A 174 -11.51 23.75 26.81
N LEU A 175 -12.24 23.68 25.71
CA LEU A 175 -11.76 24.17 24.42
C LEU A 175 -11.55 25.67 24.57
N PHE A 176 -10.30 26.13 24.59
CA PHE A 176 -10.01 27.53 24.91
C PHE A 176 -10.04 28.43 23.69
N ASP A 177 -9.80 27.89 22.49
CA ASP A 177 -10.04 28.66 21.28
C ASP A 177 -10.11 27.75 20.05
N ASN A 178 -11.09 28.02 19.19
CA ASN A 178 -11.02 27.59 17.80
C ASN A 178 -10.15 28.61 17.09
N ILE A 179 -8.84 28.38 17.02
CA ILE A 179 -8.00 29.24 16.18
C ILE A 179 -8.34 28.91 14.72
N SER A 180 -9.31 29.66 14.18
CA SER A 180 -9.70 29.61 12.78
C SER A 180 -8.69 30.45 12.01
N LEU A 181 -7.69 29.76 11.48
CA LEU A 181 -6.57 30.36 10.78
C LEU A 181 -6.98 30.72 9.34
N LYS A 182 -7.83 31.74 9.21
CA LYS A 182 -8.18 32.32 7.90
C LYS A 182 -7.03 33.18 7.42
N ASN A 183 -6.49 32.89 6.24
CA ASN A 183 -5.74 33.88 5.50
C ASN A 183 -6.75 34.93 4.98
N ASN A 184 -6.53 36.22 5.27
CA ASN A 184 -7.31 37.31 4.68
C ASN A 184 -7.05 37.49 3.16
N VAL A 185 -6.25 36.61 2.55
CA VAL A 185 -6.09 36.53 1.10
C VAL A 185 -7.33 35.84 0.53
N SER A 186 -8.28 36.65 0.10
CA SER A 186 -9.42 36.16 -0.66
C SER A 186 -8.95 35.34 -1.86
N SER A 187 -9.41 34.09 -1.94
CA SER A 187 -9.41 33.18 -3.09
C SER A 187 -8.36 32.06 -3.11
N ARG A 188 -8.91 30.84 -3.01
CA ARG A 188 -8.37 29.49 -3.33
C ARG A 188 -7.71 28.70 -2.18
N ASN A 189 -8.53 27.80 -1.64
CA ASN A 189 -8.21 26.48 -1.08
C ASN A 189 -7.47 26.44 0.27
N GLU A 190 -8.19 26.69 1.36
CA GLU A 190 -7.84 26.15 2.68
C GLU A 190 -8.46 24.73 2.79
N ASP A 191 -7.71 23.73 3.25
CA ASP A 191 -8.13 22.32 3.29
C ASP A 191 -7.65 21.64 4.59
N TRP A 192 -7.93 20.34 4.80
CA TRP A 192 -7.71 19.66 6.08
C TRP A 192 -6.26 19.71 6.58
N ILE A 193 -6.08 19.91 7.88
CA ILE A 193 -4.77 19.74 8.54
C ILE A 193 -4.42 18.25 8.62
N ARG A 194 -3.22 17.89 8.16
CA ARG A 194 -2.76 16.49 8.07
C ARG A 194 -1.66 16.15 9.06
N ALA A 195 -0.81 17.12 9.39
CA ALA A 195 0.26 16.95 10.35
C ALA A 195 0.49 18.23 11.16
N ILE A 196 0.88 18.02 12.40
CA ILE A 196 1.22 19.06 13.37
C ILE A 196 2.41 18.53 14.17
N ASP A 197 3.40 19.39 14.42
CA ASP A 197 4.50 19.07 15.34
C ASP A 197 4.94 20.31 16.12
N LEU A 198 5.17 20.12 17.41
CA LEU A 198 5.59 21.17 18.35
C LEU A 198 7.08 21.06 18.60
N GLN A 199 7.74 22.22 18.69
CA GLN A 199 9.11 22.29 19.19
C GLN A 199 9.17 21.78 20.64
N LEU A 200 10.18 20.98 20.96
CA LEU A 200 10.44 20.45 22.29
C LEU A 200 11.17 21.49 23.14
N MET A 201 10.68 21.72 24.36
CA MET A 201 11.32 22.62 25.30
C MET A 201 12.70 22.10 25.74
N CYS A 202 13.74 22.90 25.52
CA CYS A 202 15.11 22.63 25.97
C CYS A 202 15.46 23.62 27.08
N PHE A 203 15.41 23.21 28.34
CA PHE A 203 15.82 24.10 29.44
C PHE A 203 17.34 24.28 29.40
N LYS A 204 17.81 25.43 28.90
CA LYS A 204 19.11 26.02 29.24
C LYS A 204 19.21 27.39 28.60
N ASN A 205 18.69 28.40 29.29
CA ASN A 205 19.32 29.72 29.53
C ASN A 205 18.31 30.65 30.23
N GLN A 206 18.80 31.54 31.09
CA GLN A 206 18.01 32.60 31.74
C GLN A 206 17.44 33.65 30.77
N GLN A 207 17.53 33.41 29.45
CA GLN A 207 17.04 34.25 28.35
C GLN A 207 15.97 33.54 27.49
N ASP A 208 15.47 32.38 27.91
CA ASP A 208 14.40 31.71 27.16
C ASP A 208 13.12 32.55 27.23
N THR A 209 12.63 33.02 26.08
CA THR A 209 11.46 33.92 26.00
C THR A 209 10.16 33.22 26.39
N GLY A 210 10.18 31.88 26.46
CA GLY A 210 9.01 31.05 26.73
C GLY A 210 8.09 30.90 25.52
N ASP A 211 8.57 31.25 24.33
CA ASP A 211 7.81 31.13 23.09
C ASP A 211 7.73 29.66 22.64
N ILE A 212 6.57 29.25 22.15
CA ILE A 212 6.36 27.90 21.60
C ILE A 212 6.20 28.03 20.09
N ILE A 213 6.94 27.23 19.33
CA ILE A 213 6.83 27.16 17.88
C ILE A 213 6.10 25.88 17.47
N LEU A 214 5.11 26.03 16.59
CA LEU A 214 4.30 24.96 16.06
C LEU A 214 4.35 24.96 14.54
N ALA A 215 4.64 23.81 13.94
CA ALA A 215 4.49 23.61 12.50
C ALA A 215 3.18 22.87 12.23
N SER A 216 2.47 23.30 11.19
CA SER A 216 1.28 22.60 10.68
C SER A 216 1.37 22.44 9.17
N ALA A 217 0.99 21.27 8.67
CA ALA A 217 0.90 20.96 7.26
C ALA A 217 -0.53 20.55 6.89
N ALA A 218 -0.98 21.00 5.72
CA ALA A 218 -2.35 20.81 5.27
C ALA A 218 -2.43 20.27 3.83
N GLN A 219 -3.64 19.88 3.43
CA GLN A 219 -3.93 19.40 2.07
C GLN A 219 -3.86 20.48 1.00
N ASP A 220 -3.68 21.73 1.39
CA ASP A 220 -3.46 22.87 0.50
C ASP A 220 -2.00 23.02 0.03
N PHE A 221 -1.13 22.06 0.38
CA PHE A 221 0.29 21.98 0.02
C PHE A 221 1.19 23.01 0.74
N PHE A 222 0.64 23.76 1.68
CA PHE A 222 1.40 24.73 2.47
C PHE A 222 1.75 24.20 3.85
N ILE A 223 2.93 24.60 4.32
CA ILE A 223 3.34 24.44 5.71
C ILE A 223 3.25 25.82 6.35
N ARG A 224 2.72 25.88 7.56
CA ARG A 224 2.60 27.13 8.33
C ARG A 224 3.31 26.97 9.65
N ILE A 225 4.11 27.96 10.00
CA ILE A 225 4.85 28.05 11.26
C ILE A 225 4.15 29.09 12.12
N TRP A 226 3.74 28.68 13.31
CA TRP A 226 3.02 29.48 14.29
C TRP A 226 3.92 29.73 15.49
N ARG A 227 3.94 30.98 15.95
CA ARG A 227 4.59 31.36 17.20
C ARG A 227 3.54 31.66 18.24
N PHE A 228 3.71 31.07 19.41
CA PHE A 228 2.95 31.33 20.62
C PHE A 228 3.85 32.08 21.57
N SER A 229 3.69 33.39 21.65
CA SER A 229 4.52 34.24 22.50
C SER A 229 3.86 34.48 23.85
N ARG A 230 4.58 34.27 24.94
CA ARG A 230 4.06 34.56 26.29
C ARG A 230 3.97 36.07 26.47
N ARG A 231 2.82 36.57 26.93
CA ARG A 231 2.58 37.99 27.21
C ARG A 231 2.31 38.22 28.70
N SER A 232 2.65 39.42 29.18
CA SER A 232 2.16 39.88 30.49
C SER A 232 0.67 40.22 30.40
N VAL A 233 -0.06 40.15 31.51
CA VAL A 233 -1.50 40.49 31.55
C VAL A 233 -1.73 41.98 31.22
N GLU A 234 -0.75 42.83 31.52
CA GLU A 234 -0.77 44.28 31.29
C GLU A 234 -0.61 44.64 29.80
N ASP A 235 0.19 43.86 29.05
CA ASP A 235 0.40 44.06 27.60
C ASP A 235 -0.84 43.72 26.75
N ASN A 236 -1.83 43.01 27.31
CA ASN A 236 -2.99 42.51 26.58
C ASN A 236 -4.18 43.48 26.56
N ILE A 237 -4.02 44.69 27.09
CA ILE A 237 -5.04 45.75 27.03
C ILE A 237 -5.00 46.37 25.63
N VAL A 238 -5.95 45.97 24.77
CA VAL A 238 -6.15 46.62 23.46
C VAL A 238 -6.69 48.02 23.66
N LYS A 239 -5.80 49.02 23.68
CA LYS A 239 -6.18 50.44 23.67
C LYS A 239 -6.83 50.78 22.33
N THR A 240 -7.98 51.45 22.35
CA THR A 240 -8.55 52.01 21.12
C THR A 240 -7.67 53.16 20.60
N VAL A 241 -7.75 53.49 19.30
CA VAL A 241 -6.93 54.58 18.69
C VAL A 241 -7.09 55.93 19.43
N LYS A 242 -8.19 56.12 20.16
CA LYS A 242 -8.47 57.30 20.99
C LYS A 242 -7.76 57.30 22.36
N GLU A 243 -7.22 56.17 22.78
CA GLU A 243 -6.60 55.94 24.10
C GLU A 243 -5.06 55.81 23.99
N LEU A 244 -4.50 55.89 22.78
CA LEU A 244 -3.05 55.88 22.53
C LEU A 244 -2.47 57.28 22.80
N SER A 245 -1.36 57.34 23.53
CA SER A 245 -0.54 58.56 23.63
C SER A 245 0.26 58.77 22.33
N LEU A 246 0.70 60.01 22.06
CA LEU A 246 1.45 60.38 20.84
C LEU A 246 2.72 59.55 20.57
N ASP A 247 3.25 58.88 21.60
CA ASP A 247 4.46 58.06 21.55
C ASP A 247 4.20 56.54 21.44
N GLU A 248 2.94 56.10 21.39
CA GLU A 248 2.58 54.66 21.33
C GLU A 248 2.28 54.18 19.90
N GLU A 249 2.99 53.15 19.44
CA GLU A 249 2.82 52.55 18.11
C GLU A 249 1.52 51.75 17.98
N ILE A 250 0.87 51.86 16.80
CA ILE A 250 -0.33 51.09 16.47
C ILE A 250 0.05 49.61 16.27
N LYS A 251 -0.29 48.76 17.23
CA LYS A 251 -0.12 47.30 17.13
C LYS A 251 -1.30 46.66 16.39
N MET A 252 -1.02 45.73 15.47
CA MET A 252 -2.07 44.91 14.86
C MET A 252 -2.74 44.01 15.91
N LYS A 253 -4.03 43.68 15.71
CA LYS A 253 -4.79 42.80 16.60
C LYS A 253 -4.22 41.37 16.56
N GLU A 254 -3.46 40.98 17.57
CA GLU A 254 -2.98 39.61 17.78
C GLU A 254 -4.12 38.71 18.30
N ASN A 255 -4.13 37.43 17.89
CA ASN A 255 -5.06 36.44 18.45
C ASN A 255 -4.47 35.95 19.78
N THR A 256 -4.99 36.47 20.90
CA THR A 256 -4.51 36.08 22.23
C THR A 256 -5.50 35.18 22.94
N PHE A 257 -5.01 34.16 23.64
CA PHE A 257 -5.81 33.37 24.57
C PHE A 257 -5.18 33.38 25.96
N GLN A 258 -6.03 33.33 26.99
CA GLN A 258 -5.63 33.38 28.38
C GLN A 258 -6.22 32.22 29.16
N PHE A 259 -5.45 31.63 30.07
CA PHE A 259 -5.91 30.54 30.92
C PHE A 259 -5.24 30.62 32.29
N LYS A 260 -5.83 29.95 33.28
CA LYS A 260 -5.32 29.91 34.64
C LYS A 260 -4.58 28.61 34.91
N ILE A 261 -3.39 28.71 35.48
CA ILE A 261 -2.64 27.59 36.04
C ILE A 261 -2.54 27.85 37.55
N GLY A 262 -3.32 27.13 38.36
CA GLY A 262 -3.47 27.46 39.77
C GLY A 262 -4.07 28.87 39.95
N GLU A 263 -3.35 29.76 40.63
CA GLU A 263 -3.74 31.16 40.83
C GLU A 263 -3.16 32.11 39.75
N GLU A 264 -2.17 31.66 38.98
CA GLU A 264 -1.51 32.48 37.95
C GLU A 264 -2.35 32.50 36.65
N THR A 265 -2.51 33.70 36.06
CA THR A 265 -3.12 33.85 34.73
C THR A 265 -2.00 33.95 33.70
N VAL A 266 -1.98 33.00 32.76
CA VAL A 266 -1.01 32.95 31.67
C VAL A 266 -1.70 33.38 30.37
N VAL A 267 -1.06 34.27 29.64
CA VAL A 267 -1.54 34.81 28.36
C VAL A 267 -0.55 34.44 27.26
N TYR A 268 -1.07 33.88 26.16
CA TYR A 268 -0.30 33.65 24.93
C TYR A 268 -0.90 34.42 23.77
N ALA A 269 -0.04 35.06 22.99
CA ALA A 269 -0.38 35.63 21.69
C ALA A 269 0.05 34.67 20.58
N VAL A 270 -0.85 34.38 19.65
CA VAL A 270 -0.60 33.50 18.50
C VAL A 270 -0.45 34.34 17.24
N SER A 271 0.68 34.17 16.58
CA SER A 271 0.99 34.81 15.29
C SER A 271 1.46 33.77 14.26
N LEU A 272 1.08 33.98 13.00
CA LEU A 272 1.68 33.27 11.88
C LEU A 272 3.09 33.84 11.65
N GLU A 273 4.12 33.02 11.86
CA GLU A 273 5.53 33.41 11.68
C GLU A 273 5.97 33.26 10.22
N SER A 274 5.60 32.15 9.56
CA SER A 274 6.01 31.89 8.17
C SER A 274 5.08 30.92 7.46
N VAL A 275 5.04 31.02 6.13
CA VAL A 275 4.34 30.07 5.23
C VAL A 275 5.37 29.50 4.26
N LEU A 276 5.55 28.19 4.27
CA LEU A 276 6.46 27.48 3.37
C LEU A 276 5.67 26.87 2.23
N SER A 277 6.21 27.02 1.02
CA SER A 277 5.64 26.53 -0.23
C SER A 277 6.74 25.85 -1.03
N GLY A 278 6.51 24.59 -1.42
CA GLY A 278 7.50 23.80 -2.16
C GLY A 278 7.02 22.40 -2.55
N HIS A 279 5.99 21.88 -1.88
CA HIS A 279 5.33 20.65 -2.25
C HIS A 279 4.24 20.87 -3.30
N GLU A 280 4.01 19.87 -4.14
CA GLU A 280 3.02 19.89 -5.22
C GLU A 280 1.80 18.99 -4.93
N ASN A 281 1.82 18.31 -3.78
CA ASN A 281 0.77 17.41 -3.35
C ASN A 281 0.59 17.46 -1.82
N TRP A 282 -0.36 16.67 -1.31
CA TRP A 282 -0.69 16.62 0.11
C TRP A 282 0.53 16.30 0.97
N ILE A 283 0.74 17.13 1.98
CA ILE A 283 1.80 16.96 2.97
C ILE A 283 1.22 16.14 4.12
N TYR A 284 1.85 15.00 4.42
CA TYR A 284 1.37 14.05 5.44
C TYR A 284 2.19 14.06 6.73
N SER A 285 3.39 14.62 6.71
CA SER A 285 4.23 14.78 7.90
C SER A 285 4.97 16.11 7.87
N VAL A 286 5.04 16.73 9.04
CA VAL A 286 6.01 17.75 9.40
C VAL A 286 6.65 17.34 10.72
N LYS A 287 7.98 17.41 10.82
CA LYS A 287 8.73 17.06 12.03
C LYS A 287 9.84 18.06 12.28
N TRP A 288 9.93 18.56 13.49
CA TRP A 288 11.08 19.35 13.93
C TRP A 288 12.29 18.44 14.13
N GLN A 289 13.49 18.94 13.79
CA GLN A 289 14.72 18.24 14.13
C GLN A 289 14.80 18.05 15.65
N PRO A 290 15.13 16.84 16.14
CA PRO A 290 15.29 16.60 17.57
C PRO A 290 16.33 17.51 18.24
N PRO A 291 16.19 17.78 19.55
CA PRO A 291 17.22 18.44 20.34
C PRO A 291 18.54 17.68 20.29
N VAL A 292 19.63 18.42 20.13
CA VAL A 292 21.00 17.88 20.10
C VAL A 292 21.81 18.43 21.27
N ASN A 293 22.69 17.60 21.84
CA ASN A 293 23.57 18.02 22.93
C ASN A 293 24.88 18.58 22.38
N SER A 294 25.10 19.88 22.57
CA SER A 294 26.28 20.62 22.09
C SER A 294 27.46 20.61 23.09
N GLY A 295 27.36 19.87 24.20
CA GLY A 295 28.30 19.94 25.33
C GLY A 295 28.03 21.12 26.26
N SER A 296 27.59 22.28 25.75
CA SER A 296 27.04 23.39 26.54
C SER A 296 25.61 23.13 27.05
N GLY A 297 24.89 22.22 26.41
CA GLY A 297 23.49 21.91 26.73
C GLY A 297 22.73 21.36 25.54
N TRP A 298 21.51 20.93 25.84
CA TRP A 298 20.52 20.59 24.82
C TRP A 298 19.99 21.87 24.19
N HIS A 299 20.02 21.93 22.86
CA HIS A 299 19.31 22.95 22.10
C HIS A 299 18.60 22.26 20.93
N GLN A 300 17.45 22.80 20.53
CA GLN A 300 16.75 22.29 19.36
C GLN A 300 17.08 23.13 18.12
N PRO A 301 17.67 22.54 17.07
CA PRO A 301 17.91 23.24 15.82
C PRO A 301 16.60 23.66 15.15
N MET A 302 16.61 24.83 14.51
CA MET A 302 15.47 25.35 13.73
C MET A 302 15.41 24.73 12.33
N HIS A 303 15.42 23.39 12.26
CA HIS A 303 15.22 22.66 11.01
C HIS A 303 13.89 21.93 11.05
N LEU A 304 13.15 21.99 9.94
CA LEU A 304 11.86 21.35 9.79
C LEU A 304 11.91 20.39 8.60
N LEU A 305 11.49 19.15 8.79
CA LEU A 305 11.36 18.17 7.73
C LEU A 305 9.89 18.04 7.33
N SER A 306 9.61 18.03 6.03
CA SER A 306 8.28 17.75 5.50
C SER A 306 8.31 16.62 4.50
N ALA A 307 7.25 15.79 4.50
CA ALA A 307 7.10 14.67 3.56
C ALA A 307 5.71 14.70 2.89
N SER A 308 5.69 14.45 1.59
CA SER A 308 4.53 14.66 0.73
C SER A 308 4.26 13.49 -0.21
N MET A 309 3.01 13.42 -0.69
CA MET A 309 2.58 12.48 -1.73
C MET A 309 3.14 12.80 -3.13
N ASP A 310 3.84 13.92 -3.29
CA ASP A 310 4.58 14.27 -4.52
C ASP A 310 5.91 13.50 -4.68
N LYS A 311 6.18 12.52 -3.80
CA LYS A 311 7.41 11.71 -3.74
C LYS A 311 8.65 12.48 -3.27
N THR A 312 8.46 13.64 -2.65
CA THR A 312 9.56 14.45 -2.12
C THR A 312 9.50 14.60 -0.62
N MET A 313 10.68 14.76 -0.04
CA MET A 313 10.90 15.14 1.34
C MET A 313 11.85 16.35 1.34
N ILE A 314 11.47 17.41 2.05
CA ILE A 314 12.19 18.69 2.05
C ILE A 314 12.64 19.00 3.47
N LEU A 315 13.93 19.36 3.59
CA LEU A 315 14.51 19.92 4.79
C LEU A 315 14.53 21.46 4.67
N TRP A 316 13.83 22.11 5.59
CA TRP A 316 13.69 23.56 5.66
C TRP A 316 14.52 24.13 6.79
N LYS A 317 15.15 25.29 6.56
CA LYS A 317 15.82 26.06 7.61
C LYS A 317 15.68 27.56 7.38
N PRO A 318 15.70 28.41 8.43
CA PRO A 318 15.88 29.83 8.25
C PRO A 318 17.30 30.12 7.78
N ASP A 319 17.41 30.96 6.75
CA ASP A 319 18.68 31.51 6.31
C ASP A 319 19.29 32.38 7.43
N LYS A 320 20.63 32.29 7.59
CA LYS A 320 21.32 32.92 8.73
C LYS A 320 21.36 34.45 8.65
N GLU A 321 21.33 35.00 7.43
CA GLU A 321 21.44 36.44 7.21
C GLU A 321 20.07 37.11 7.18
N SER A 322 19.11 36.50 6.47
CA SER A 322 17.78 37.07 6.25
C SER A 322 16.71 36.59 7.23
N GLY A 323 16.92 35.45 7.90
CA GLY A 323 15.90 34.79 8.72
C GLY A 323 14.75 34.16 7.92
N VAL A 324 14.78 34.27 6.58
CA VAL A 324 13.75 33.70 5.70
C VAL A 324 13.95 32.20 5.57
N TRP A 325 12.85 31.45 5.62
CA TRP A 325 12.88 30.00 5.43
C TRP A 325 13.23 29.62 3.99
N VAL A 326 14.22 28.75 3.83
CA VAL A 326 14.70 28.24 2.55
C VAL A 326 14.70 26.71 2.53
N GLU A 327 14.56 26.14 1.33
CA GLU A 327 14.80 24.71 1.08
C GLU A 327 16.31 24.45 1.15
N GLU A 328 16.75 23.72 2.16
CA GLU A 328 18.15 23.30 2.27
C GLU A 328 18.42 22.11 1.35
N VAL A 329 17.58 21.09 1.46
CA VAL A 329 17.74 19.81 0.76
C VAL A 329 16.36 19.29 0.37
N ARG A 330 16.27 18.78 -0.86
CA ARG A 330 15.12 18.03 -1.35
C ARG A 330 15.59 16.65 -1.80
N VAL A 331 15.03 15.62 -1.18
CA VAL A 331 15.27 14.20 -1.53
C VAL A 331 13.95 13.55 -1.90
N GLY A 332 14.01 12.41 -2.59
CA GLY A 332 12.80 11.73 -3.01
C GLY A 332 13.06 10.65 -4.04
N GLU A 333 11.99 10.26 -4.73
CA GLU A 333 12.07 9.35 -5.87
C GLU A 333 11.92 10.13 -7.18
N VAL A 334 12.70 9.74 -8.20
CA VAL A 334 12.56 10.27 -9.56
C VAL A 334 11.93 9.21 -10.45
N GLY A 335 10.84 9.56 -11.12
CA GLY A 335 10.12 8.64 -12.02
C GLY A 335 9.37 7.51 -11.27
N GLY A 336 9.05 6.43 -11.99
CA GLY A 336 8.42 5.23 -11.41
C GLY A 336 6.91 5.29 -11.15
N ASN A 337 6.28 4.11 -11.05
CA ASN A 337 4.83 3.94 -10.86
C ASN A 337 4.35 4.01 -9.39
N THR A 338 5.24 4.35 -8.47
CA THR A 338 4.99 4.53 -7.04
C THR A 338 4.16 5.78 -6.72
N LEU A 339 3.67 5.83 -5.49
CA LEU A 339 3.07 7.00 -4.86
C LEU A 339 4.07 7.59 -3.85
N GLY A 340 3.88 8.82 -3.40
CA GLY A 340 4.81 9.49 -2.50
C GLY A 340 4.81 8.99 -1.05
N PHE A 341 5.26 9.86 -0.14
CA PHE A 341 5.54 9.51 1.24
C PHE A 341 4.37 9.81 2.18
N TYR A 342 4.15 8.91 3.14
CA TYR A 342 3.20 9.11 4.24
C TYR A 342 3.81 9.81 5.45
N GLY A 343 5.14 9.82 5.57
CA GLY A 343 5.79 10.65 6.57
C GLY A 343 7.31 10.54 6.59
N GLY A 344 7.93 11.62 7.06
CA GLY A 344 9.37 11.74 7.30
C GLY A 344 9.70 11.81 8.78
N MET A 345 10.89 11.35 9.15
CA MET A 345 11.44 11.33 10.51
C MET A 345 12.95 11.59 10.50
N PHE A 346 13.47 12.11 11.61
CA PHE A 346 14.89 12.37 11.83
C PHE A 346 15.52 11.32 12.73
N SER A 347 16.81 11.04 12.52
CA SER A 347 17.64 10.43 13.56
C SER A 347 17.78 11.35 14.78
N PRO A 348 18.14 10.81 15.96
CA PRO A 348 18.32 11.61 17.17
C PRO A 348 19.35 12.74 17.04
N ASP A 349 20.37 12.58 16.19
CA ASP A 349 21.40 13.58 15.92
C ASP A 349 21.06 14.52 14.75
N GLY A 350 20.00 14.21 13.99
CA GLY A 350 19.59 14.93 12.78
C GLY A 350 20.54 14.78 11.59
N LEU A 351 21.49 13.84 11.62
CA LEU A 351 22.38 13.54 10.49
C LEU A 351 21.78 12.54 9.50
N SER A 352 20.65 11.92 9.85
CA SER A 352 19.93 10.99 9.00
C SER A 352 18.44 11.34 8.95
N ILE A 353 17.83 11.15 7.79
CA ILE A 353 16.41 11.37 7.55
C ILE A 353 15.83 10.13 6.87
N MET A 354 14.62 9.75 7.28
CA MET A 354 13.94 8.58 6.74
C MET A 354 12.50 8.91 6.36
N ALA A 355 12.06 8.43 5.21
CA ALA A 355 10.68 8.48 4.78
C ALA A 355 10.07 7.07 4.75
N HIS A 356 8.78 6.95 5.05
CA HIS A 356 8.01 5.74 4.74
C HIS A 356 7.07 5.99 3.57
N GLY A 357 7.21 5.17 2.55
CA GLY A 357 6.51 5.26 1.28
C GLY A 357 5.12 4.66 1.33
N TYR A 358 4.34 5.02 0.31
CA TYR A 358 3.00 4.48 0.11
C TYR A 358 2.95 2.94 0.01
N GLN A 359 4.00 2.32 -0.53
CA GLN A 359 4.13 0.86 -0.65
C GLN A 359 4.77 0.21 0.59
N GLY A 360 4.76 0.91 1.73
CA GLY A 360 5.29 0.38 2.99
C GLY A 360 6.81 0.26 3.06
N ALA A 361 7.54 0.71 2.05
CA ALA A 361 9.00 0.73 2.06
C ALA A 361 9.57 1.93 2.83
N PHE A 362 10.79 1.79 3.32
CA PHE A 362 11.55 2.88 3.92
C PHE A 362 12.62 3.40 2.97
N HIS A 363 12.76 4.72 2.91
CA HIS A 363 13.81 5.42 2.20
C HIS A 363 14.66 6.15 3.23
N HIS A 364 15.95 5.88 3.26
CA HIS A 364 16.87 6.42 4.25
C HIS A 364 17.95 7.21 3.54
N TRP A 365 18.19 8.43 3.99
CA TRP A 365 19.30 9.27 3.55
C TRP A 365 20.12 9.69 4.75
N ALA A 366 21.44 9.56 4.65
CA ALA A 366 22.39 9.99 5.67
C ALA A 366 23.30 11.09 5.12
N PHE A 367 23.54 12.11 5.93
CA PHE A 367 24.39 13.24 5.57
C PHE A 367 25.87 12.85 5.66
N THR A 368 26.54 12.84 4.51
CA THR A 368 27.96 12.50 4.43
C THR A 368 28.80 13.76 4.56
N LYS A 369 29.34 14.02 5.76
CA LYS A 369 30.15 15.22 6.07
C LYS A 369 31.32 15.44 5.11
N SER A 370 31.96 14.36 4.63
CA SER A 370 33.11 14.47 3.70
C SER A 370 32.74 14.98 2.32
N LYS A 371 31.49 14.76 1.87
CA LYS A 371 30.99 15.19 0.55
C LYS A 371 30.04 16.39 0.63
N GLY A 372 29.50 16.68 1.81
CA GLY A 372 28.48 17.71 2.00
C GLY A 372 27.13 17.36 1.36
N THR A 373 26.88 16.06 1.08
CA THR A 373 25.70 15.59 0.37
C THR A 373 24.94 14.55 1.20
N TRP A 374 23.62 14.48 0.98
CA TRP A 374 22.77 13.42 1.50
C TRP A 374 22.82 12.22 0.57
N GLU A 375 23.17 11.05 1.08
CA GLU A 375 23.31 9.83 0.29
C GLU A 375 22.29 8.77 0.71
N PRO A 376 21.64 8.07 -0.23
CA PRO A 376 20.72 6.99 0.10
C PRO A 376 21.47 5.83 0.77
N GLN A 377 20.84 5.23 1.78
CA GLN A 377 21.38 4.12 2.56
C GLN A 377 20.53 2.85 2.37
N VAL A 378 21.11 1.71 2.72
CA VAL A 378 20.39 0.42 2.75
C VAL A 378 19.30 0.45 3.81
N THR A 379 18.11 -0.04 3.47
CA THR A 379 16.98 -0.16 4.39
C THR A 379 16.53 -1.62 4.51
N ALA A 380 15.92 -1.96 5.65
CA ALA A 380 15.20 -3.21 5.75
C ALA A 380 13.85 -3.03 5.02
N SER A 381 13.51 -3.99 4.18
CA SER A 381 12.27 -3.99 3.40
C SER A 381 11.52 -5.30 3.60
N GLY A 382 10.28 -5.31 3.15
CA GLY A 382 9.44 -6.50 3.11
C GLY A 382 8.01 -6.19 2.73
N HIS A 383 7.20 -7.24 2.58
CA HIS A 383 5.81 -7.09 2.19
C HIS A 383 5.01 -6.32 3.25
N PHE A 384 4.15 -5.39 2.79
CA PHE A 384 3.24 -4.63 3.66
C PHE A 384 1.87 -5.30 3.82
N ASP A 385 1.62 -6.40 3.11
CA ASP A 385 0.39 -7.18 3.15
C ASP A 385 0.69 -8.69 3.22
N VAL A 386 -0.36 -9.52 3.16
CA VAL A 386 -0.27 -10.98 3.32
C VAL A 386 0.67 -11.60 2.29
N VAL A 387 1.68 -12.32 2.78
CA VAL A 387 2.52 -13.19 1.95
C VAL A 387 1.74 -14.48 1.67
N CYS A 388 1.53 -14.78 0.40
CA CYS A 388 0.73 -15.94 -0.05
C CYS A 388 1.60 -17.18 -0.25
N ASP A 389 2.80 -17.01 -0.79
CA ASP A 389 3.67 -18.13 -1.16
C ASP A 389 5.15 -17.78 -1.01
N VAL A 390 5.98 -18.80 -0.78
CA VAL A 390 7.43 -18.68 -0.63
C VAL A 390 8.14 -19.92 -1.16
N GLU A 391 9.30 -19.73 -1.81
CA GLU A 391 10.08 -20.84 -2.35
C GLU A 391 11.58 -20.55 -2.31
N TRP A 392 12.36 -21.57 -1.92
CA TRP A 392 13.83 -21.52 -1.88
C TRP A 392 14.42 -21.76 -3.26
N ASP A 393 15.54 -21.10 -3.57
CA ASP A 393 16.22 -21.36 -4.83
C ASP A 393 16.67 -22.82 -4.99
N LYS A 394 16.49 -23.35 -6.19
CA LYS A 394 16.90 -24.72 -6.55
C LYS A 394 18.43 -24.90 -6.59
N GLY A 395 19.21 -23.81 -6.50
CA GLY A 395 20.67 -23.80 -6.53
C GLY A 395 21.36 -24.05 -5.18
N GLY A 396 20.64 -24.52 -4.16
CA GLY A 396 21.21 -24.86 -2.85
C GLY A 396 20.71 -24.00 -1.68
N GLY A 397 19.60 -23.28 -1.82
CA GLY A 397 19.01 -22.48 -0.73
C GLY A 397 19.78 -21.20 -0.39
N GLN A 398 20.50 -20.62 -1.35
CA GLN A 398 21.24 -19.36 -1.24
C GLN A 398 20.33 -18.13 -1.26
N TYR A 399 19.11 -18.22 -1.79
CA TYR A 399 18.12 -17.16 -1.67
C TYR A 399 16.69 -17.71 -1.55
N LEU A 400 15.79 -16.87 -1.05
CA LEU A 400 14.37 -17.15 -0.88
C LEU A 400 13.55 -16.18 -1.72
N VAL A 401 12.54 -16.66 -2.43
CA VAL A 401 11.55 -15.83 -3.12
C VAL A 401 10.26 -15.82 -2.32
N SER A 402 9.65 -14.65 -2.16
CA SER A 402 8.34 -14.49 -1.55
C SER A 402 7.41 -13.70 -2.45
N LEU A 403 6.12 -13.99 -2.36
CA LEU A 403 5.09 -13.39 -3.18
C LEU A 403 3.88 -13.02 -2.31
N SER A 404 3.27 -11.87 -2.59
CA SER A 404 2.24 -11.28 -1.71
C SER A 404 1.09 -10.61 -2.47
N VAL A 405 -0.05 -10.50 -1.79
CA VAL A 405 -1.18 -9.67 -2.22
C VAL A 405 -0.83 -8.18 -2.28
N ASP A 406 0.33 -7.78 -1.74
CA ASP A 406 0.90 -6.44 -1.95
C ASP A 406 1.34 -6.19 -3.40
N GLN A 407 1.13 -7.18 -4.27
CA GLN A 407 1.35 -7.16 -5.71
C GLN A 407 2.83 -7.21 -6.08
N THR A 408 3.70 -7.65 -5.16
CA THR A 408 5.14 -7.79 -5.43
C THR A 408 5.63 -9.23 -5.23
N THR A 409 6.62 -9.60 -6.04
CA THR A 409 7.49 -10.75 -5.80
C THR A 409 8.84 -10.21 -5.37
N ARG A 410 9.39 -10.71 -4.26
CA ARG A 410 10.63 -10.24 -3.63
C ARG A 410 11.60 -11.39 -3.47
N LEU A 411 12.88 -11.08 -3.59
CA LEU A 411 13.96 -12.05 -3.46
C LEU A 411 14.89 -11.63 -2.32
N HIS A 412 15.10 -12.53 -1.38
CA HIS A 412 15.86 -12.32 -0.17
C HIS A 412 17.11 -13.19 -0.16
N ALA A 413 18.28 -12.62 0.13
CA ALA A 413 19.55 -13.32 0.14
C ALA A 413 20.51 -12.76 1.21
N PRO A 414 21.51 -13.53 1.65
CA PRO A 414 22.51 -13.05 2.60
C PRO A 414 23.48 -12.07 1.91
N TRP A 415 23.66 -10.89 2.50
CA TRP A 415 24.72 -9.96 2.17
C TRP A 415 25.95 -10.26 3.01
N LYS A 416 27.04 -10.64 2.35
CA LYS A 416 28.32 -10.91 3.01
C LYS A 416 29.08 -9.59 3.18
N GLN A 417 29.06 -9.06 4.40
CA GLN A 417 29.76 -7.83 4.74
C GLN A 417 31.28 -8.04 4.85
N SER A 418 32.04 -6.94 4.76
CA SER A 418 33.51 -6.94 4.85
C SER A 418 34.04 -7.48 6.19
N ASN A 419 33.24 -7.39 7.26
CA ASN A 419 33.55 -7.93 8.58
C ASN A 419 33.35 -9.45 8.70
N GLY A 420 32.88 -10.11 7.63
CA GLY A 420 32.59 -11.55 7.60
C GLY A 420 31.21 -11.95 8.14
N GLN A 421 30.40 -11.01 8.62
CA GLN A 421 29.01 -11.25 9.00
C GLN A 421 28.13 -11.37 7.74
N ALA A 422 27.09 -12.19 7.84
CA ALA A 422 26.11 -12.39 6.78
C ALA A 422 24.70 -12.20 7.34
N ASP A 423 24.08 -11.09 6.96
CA ASP A 423 22.68 -10.77 7.28
C ASP A 423 21.83 -10.80 6.01
N TRP A 424 20.55 -11.11 6.17
CA TRP A 424 19.62 -11.26 5.04
C TRP A 424 18.96 -9.93 4.66
N TYR A 425 18.83 -9.69 3.36
CA TYR A 425 18.21 -8.49 2.79
C TYR A 425 17.35 -8.82 1.57
N GLU A 426 16.40 -7.96 1.23
CA GLU A 426 15.80 -7.94 -0.12
C GLU A 426 16.86 -7.44 -1.11
N ILE A 427 17.19 -8.28 -2.09
CA ILE A 427 18.21 -7.97 -3.12
C ILE A 427 17.62 -7.79 -4.52
N ALA A 428 16.36 -8.17 -4.70
CA ALA A 428 15.62 -7.90 -5.93
C ALA A 428 14.11 -7.90 -5.71
N ARG A 429 13.41 -7.17 -6.56
CA ARG A 429 11.95 -7.18 -6.72
C ARG A 429 11.60 -7.58 -8.15
N PRO A 430 11.67 -8.89 -8.49
CA PRO A 430 11.49 -9.36 -9.86
C PRO A 430 10.19 -8.93 -10.54
N GLN A 431 9.11 -8.78 -9.77
CA GLN A 431 7.77 -8.53 -10.29
C GLN A 431 7.06 -7.50 -9.43
N VAL A 432 6.50 -6.48 -10.09
CA VAL A 432 5.49 -5.57 -9.54
C VAL A 432 4.27 -5.69 -10.43
N HIS A 433 3.18 -6.20 -9.87
CA HIS A 433 1.95 -6.49 -10.58
C HIS A 433 0.85 -5.48 -10.25
N GLY A 434 -0.31 -5.60 -10.91
CA GLY A 434 -1.51 -4.82 -10.63
C GLY A 434 -2.64 -5.65 -10.01
N TYR A 435 -2.43 -6.95 -9.86
CA TYR A 435 -3.35 -7.90 -9.24
C TYR A 435 -2.67 -8.58 -8.06
N ASP A 436 -3.47 -8.99 -7.08
CA ASP A 436 -3.02 -9.67 -5.89
C ASP A 436 -2.41 -11.02 -6.28
N LEU A 437 -1.16 -11.24 -5.90
CA LEU A 437 -0.44 -12.46 -6.24
C LEU A 437 -0.87 -13.62 -5.31
N GLN A 438 -0.98 -14.83 -5.86
CA GLN A 438 -1.52 -16.00 -5.14
C GLN A 438 -0.52 -17.15 -5.00
N CYS A 439 0.26 -17.46 -6.03
CA CYS A 439 1.12 -18.64 -6.05
C CYS A 439 2.39 -18.45 -6.87
N LEU A 440 3.41 -19.22 -6.52
CA LEU A 440 4.75 -19.17 -7.07
C LEU A 440 5.25 -20.59 -7.39
N ALA A 441 6.04 -20.73 -8.45
CA ALA A 441 6.83 -21.93 -8.69
C ALA A 441 8.16 -21.56 -9.38
N LEU A 442 9.29 -21.86 -8.76
CA LEU A 442 10.61 -21.78 -9.39
C LEU A 442 10.74 -22.89 -10.41
N ILE A 443 11.09 -22.53 -11.63
CA ILE A 443 11.33 -23.48 -12.72
C ILE A 443 12.78 -23.95 -12.61
N ASN A 444 13.70 -22.99 -12.55
CA ASN A 444 15.11 -23.23 -12.26
C ASN A 444 15.64 -22.09 -11.35
N ARG A 445 16.97 -21.98 -11.23
CA ARG A 445 17.57 -20.96 -10.35
C ARG A 445 17.34 -19.52 -10.82
N TYR A 446 17.01 -19.29 -12.07
CA TYR A 446 16.92 -17.94 -12.62
C TYR A 446 15.65 -17.75 -13.44
N LYS A 447 14.63 -18.56 -13.15
CA LYS A 447 13.33 -18.56 -13.81
C LYS A 447 12.23 -19.00 -12.86
N PHE A 448 11.13 -18.27 -12.84
CA PHE A 448 9.94 -18.65 -12.06
C PHE A 448 8.66 -18.37 -12.82
N ALA A 449 7.60 -19.08 -12.43
CA ALA A 449 6.22 -18.82 -12.82
C ALA A 449 5.44 -18.29 -11.61
N SER A 450 4.53 -17.36 -11.87
CA SER A 450 3.62 -16.80 -10.86
C SER A 450 2.18 -16.82 -11.35
N GLY A 451 1.26 -16.96 -10.41
CA GLY A 451 -0.18 -16.79 -10.61
C GLY A 451 -0.71 -15.67 -9.71
N ALA A 452 -1.57 -14.84 -10.28
CA ALA A 452 -2.27 -13.76 -9.56
C ALA A 452 -3.77 -14.05 -9.49
N ASP A 453 -4.56 -13.09 -8.98
CA ASP A 453 -6.01 -13.00 -9.21
C ASP A 453 -6.34 -12.69 -10.69
N GLU A 454 -5.70 -13.43 -11.59
CA GLU A 454 -5.84 -13.47 -13.04
C GLU A 454 -5.93 -14.94 -13.47
N LYS A 455 -6.45 -15.18 -14.68
CA LYS A 455 -6.56 -16.52 -15.28
C LYS A 455 -5.28 -17.00 -15.96
N VAL A 456 -4.23 -16.17 -15.90
CA VAL A 456 -3.01 -16.31 -16.69
C VAL A 456 -1.85 -16.62 -15.76
N ILE A 457 -1.00 -17.55 -16.18
CA ILE A 457 0.28 -17.81 -15.51
C ILE A 457 1.34 -17.01 -16.25
N ARG A 458 2.22 -16.33 -15.52
CA ARG A 458 3.29 -15.52 -16.10
C ARG A 458 4.64 -16.08 -15.69
N SER A 459 5.54 -16.25 -16.67
CA SER A 459 6.92 -16.69 -16.43
C SER A 459 7.87 -15.50 -16.53
N PHE A 460 8.88 -15.47 -15.65
CA PHE A 460 9.89 -14.43 -15.57
C PHE A 460 11.30 -15.02 -15.54
N ASP A 461 12.24 -14.38 -16.24
CA ASP A 461 13.66 -14.78 -16.28
C ASP A 461 14.55 -13.72 -15.64
N ALA A 462 15.54 -14.12 -14.85
CA ALA A 462 16.51 -13.18 -14.27
C ALA A 462 17.37 -12.50 -15.34
N PRO A 463 17.58 -11.18 -15.29
CA PRO A 463 18.50 -10.51 -16.20
C PRO A 463 19.96 -10.75 -15.79
N LYS A 464 20.90 -10.51 -16.72
CA LYS A 464 22.34 -10.64 -16.47
C LYS A 464 22.81 -9.75 -15.31
N ASN A 465 22.34 -8.49 -15.26
CA ASN A 465 22.74 -7.55 -14.21
C ASN A 465 22.28 -8.01 -12.81
N PHE A 466 21.16 -8.74 -12.70
CA PHE A 466 20.79 -9.37 -11.43
C PHE A 466 21.80 -10.42 -11.01
N ILE A 467 22.23 -11.32 -11.91
CA ILE A 467 23.20 -12.39 -11.57
C ILE A 467 24.53 -11.79 -11.12
N GLU A 468 25.03 -10.78 -11.83
CA GLU A 468 26.26 -10.05 -11.47
C GLU A 468 26.17 -9.43 -10.07
N ASN A 469 25.06 -8.74 -9.78
CA ASN A 469 24.82 -8.11 -8.47
C ASN A 469 24.59 -9.14 -7.35
N PHE A 470 23.83 -10.21 -7.63
CA PHE A 470 23.61 -11.32 -6.70
C PHE A 470 24.93 -11.97 -6.28
N CYS A 471 25.80 -12.27 -7.25
CA CYS A 471 27.11 -12.85 -6.97
C CYS A 471 27.99 -11.91 -6.15
N SER A 472 28.00 -10.62 -6.51
CA SER A 472 28.73 -9.58 -5.81
C SER A 472 28.28 -9.44 -4.34
N ILE A 473 26.97 -9.27 -4.09
CA ILE A 473 26.40 -9.06 -2.75
C ILE A 473 26.55 -10.31 -1.87
N CYS A 474 26.37 -11.51 -2.43
CA CYS A 474 26.40 -12.75 -1.67
C CYS A 474 27.82 -13.36 -1.56
N GLY A 475 28.82 -12.78 -2.24
CA GLY A 475 30.18 -13.29 -2.28
C GLY A 475 30.30 -14.65 -3.00
N ILE A 476 29.52 -14.86 -4.06
CA ILE A 476 29.53 -16.06 -4.91
C ILE A 476 30.43 -15.79 -6.13
N SER A 477 31.14 -16.82 -6.60
CA SER A 477 31.99 -16.70 -7.79
C SER A 477 31.14 -16.48 -9.05
N LEU A 478 31.24 -15.27 -9.63
CA LEU A 478 30.56 -14.92 -10.87
C LEU A 478 31.00 -15.82 -12.03
N GLU A 479 32.29 -16.15 -12.13
CA GLU A 479 32.82 -17.01 -13.19
C GLU A 479 32.19 -18.41 -13.14
N ALA A 480 32.05 -18.98 -11.94
CA ALA A 480 31.43 -20.28 -11.75
C ALA A 480 29.92 -20.27 -12.07
N GLU A 481 29.21 -19.18 -11.76
CA GLU A 481 27.80 -19.04 -12.10
C GLU A 481 27.57 -18.83 -13.60
N LEU A 482 28.37 -17.99 -14.26
CA LEU A 482 28.23 -17.73 -15.70
C LEU A 482 28.58 -18.93 -16.58
N GLN A 483 29.35 -19.90 -16.07
CA GLN A 483 29.61 -21.16 -16.77
C GLN A 483 28.38 -22.08 -16.85
N LYS A 484 27.37 -21.90 -15.97
CA LYS A 484 26.16 -22.71 -15.97
C LYS A 484 25.27 -22.36 -17.17
N GLU A 485 24.70 -23.36 -17.82
CA GLU A 485 23.78 -23.16 -18.96
C GLU A 485 22.62 -22.23 -18.60
N GLU A 486 22.09 -22.36 -17.39
CA GLU A 486 21.01 -21.51 -16.88
C GLU A 486 21.39 -20.02 -16.84
N ALA A 487 22.65 -19.62 -16.74
CA ALA A 487 23.06 -18.22 -16.64
C ALA A 487 23.38 -17.56 -18.00
N GLN A 488 23.39 -18.33 -19.09
CA GLN A 488 23.80 -17.86 -20.42
C GLN A 488 22.65 -17.19 -21.20
N ASN A 489 23.00 -16.36 -22.20
CA ASN A 489 22.05 -15.74 -23.14
C ASN A 489 20.88 -14.96 -22.49
N ARG A 490 21.18 -14.15 -21.48
CA ARG A 490 20.19 -13.35 -20.73
C ARG A 490 20.19 -11.88 -21.18
N PRO A 491 19.03 -11.20 -21.13
CA PRO A 491 18.96 -9.76 -21.36
C PRO A 491 19.74 -8.99 -20.29
N ALA A 492 20.13 -7.75 -20.60
CA ALA A 492 20.88 -6.92 -19.67
C ALA A 492 20.06 -6.54 -18.43
N GLY A 493 18.77 -6.26 -18.62
CA GLY A 493 17.82 -5.85 -17.58
C GLY A 493 16.37 -6.03 -17.99
N ALA A 494 15.47 -5.47 -17.18
CA ALA A 494 14.08 -5.25 -17.56
C ALA A 494 13.61 -3.86 -17.14
N SER A 495 12.59 -3.38 -17.86
CA SER A 495 11.87 -2.16 -17.51
C SER A 495 10.37 -2.35 -17.74
N VAL A 496 9.55 -1.60 -16.99
CA VAL A 496 8.10 -1.53 -17.23
C VAL A 496 7.81 -0.23 -17.96
N PRO A 497 7.25 -0.28 -19.19
CA PRO A 497 6.78 0.93 -19.87
C PRO A 497 5.76 1.65 -19.00
N ALA A 498 5.69 2.98 -19.06
CA ALA A 498 4.75 3.77 -18.26
C ALA A 498 3.28 3.34 -18.41
N LEU A 499 2.91 2.73 -19.55
CA LEU A 499 1.57 2.22 -19.87
C LEU A 499 1.46 0.69 -19.84
N GLY A 500 2.57 -0.04 -19.60
CA GLY A 500 2.62 -1.50 -19.64
C GLY A 500 2.30 -2.16 -18.29
N LEU A 501 1.73 -3.37 -18.34
CA LEU A 501 1.55 -4.28 -17.19
C LEU A 501 2.53 -5.46 -17.20
N SER A 502 3.55 -5.39 -18.04
CA SER A 502 4.50 -6.48 -18.28
C SER A 502 5.91 -5.92 -18.34
N ASN A 503 6.82 -6.61 -17.67
CA ASN A 503 8.23 -6.30 -17.63
C ASN A 503 8.85 -6.68 -18.98
N LYS A 504 9.37 -5.70 -19.73
CA LYS A 504 10.03 -5.95 -21.01
C LYS A 504 11.53 -6.13 -20.81
N ALA A 505 12.11 -7.08 -21.54
CA ALA A 505 13.55 -7.28 -21.59
C ALA A 505 14.24 -6.07 -22.24
N VAL A 506 15.39 -5.69 -21.68
CA VAL A 506 16.27 -4.65 -22.21
C VAL A 506 17.61 -5.30 -22.58
N TYR A 507 18.01 -5.17 -23.85
CA TYR A 507 19.28 -5.72 -24.35
C TYR A 507 20.35 -4.63 -24.43
N SER A 508 21.63 -5.03 -24.44
CA SER A 508 22.76 -4.08 -24.51
C SER A 508 22.69 -3.14 -25.71
N GLY A 509 22.24 -3.63 -26.87
CA GLY A 509 22.07 -2.82 -28.07
C GLY A 509 20.97 -1.75 -27.95
N ASP A 510 19.97 -1.93 -27.08
CA ASP A 510 18.94 -0.93 -26.84
C ASP A 510 19.48 0.22 -25.99
N ILE A 511 20.32 -0.10 -25.00
CA ILE A 511 21.01 0.87 -24.14
C ILE A 511 21.95 1.77 -24.98
N GLU A 512 22.69 1.18 -25.92
CA GLU A 512 23.57 1.95 -26.81
C GLU A 512 22.80 2.92 -27.72
N LYS A 513 21.62 2.53 -28.22
CA LYS A 513 20.78 3.42 -29.04
C LYS A 513 20.27 4.61 -28.23
N ILE A 514 19.86 4.38 -26.99
CA ILE A 514 19.40 5.44 -26.09
C ILE A 514 20.54 6.42 -25.84
N ASN A 515 21.73 5.93 -25.48
CA ASN A 515 22.89 6.80 -25.22
C ASN A 515 23.29 7.67 -26.42
N ARG A 516 23.04 7.21 -27.66
CA ARG A 516 23.30 8.01 -28.88
C ARG A 516 22.22 9.06 -29.17
N ASN A 517 20.98 8.84 -28.72
CA ASN A 517 19.84 9.73 -28.98
C ASN A 517 19.64 10.82 -27.90
N ILE A 518 20.33 10.74 -26.75
CA ILE A 518 20.27 11.75 -25.67
C ILE A 518 20.77 13.14 -26.16
N GLU A 519 21.45 13.22 -27.30
CA GLU A 519 21.93 14.49 -27.88
C GLU A 519 20.88 15.30 -28.68
N GLN A 520 19.62 14.85 -28.83
CA GLN A 520 18.64 15.58 -29.65
C GLN A 520 17.28 15.79 -28.97
N HIS A 521 16.94 17.08 -28.80
CA HIS A 521 15.66 17.71 -28.45
C HIS A 521 15.33 18.01 -26.95
N PRO A 522 15.25 19.30 -26.55
CA PRO A 522 14.85 19.74 -25.19
C PRO A 522 13.41 19.40 -24.77
N ASN A 523 12.59 18.85 -25.67
CA ASN A 523 11.19 18.50 -25.41
C ASN A 523 10.97 17.01 -25.08
N ASP A 524 11.96 16.14 -25.29
CA ASP A 524 11.89 14.74 -24.88
C ASP A 524 12.35 14.61 -23.42
N GLN A 525 11.54 15.13 -22.50
CA GLN A 525 11.92 15.28 -21.08
C GLN A 525 12.03 13.96 -20.30
N TYR A 526 11.73 12.79 -20.89
CA TYR A 526 11.82 11.51 -20.20
C TYR A 526 12.23 10.38 -21.16
N PRO A 527 13.31 9.63 -20.88
CA PRO A 527 13.67 8.46 -21.68
C PRO A 527 12.59 7.36 -21.55
N GLU A 528 12.20 6.75 -22.68
CA GLU A 528 11.20 5.66 -22.73
C GLU A 528 11.64 4.39 -21.96
N VAL A 529 12.94 4.25 -21.68
CA VAL A 529 13.54 3.09 -21.01
C VAL A 529 14.26 3.56 -19.74
N TYR A 530 13.73 3.15 -18.58
CA TYR A 530 14.24 3.52 -17.25
C TYR A 530 15.33 2.57 -16.71
N PHE A 531 15.84 1.64 -17.53
CA PHE A 531 16.87 0.70 -17.08
C PHE A 531 18.26 1.17 -17.46
N THR A 532 19.09 1.41 -16.44
CA THR A 532 20.55 1.56 -16.58
C THR A 532 21.22 0.46 -15.76
N PRO A 533 22.18 -0.33 -16.30
CA PRO A 533 22.91 -1.31 -15.52
C PRO A 533 23.63 -0.65 -14.34
N VAL A 534 23.48 -1.22 -13.14
CA VAL A 534 24.17 -0.76 -11.93
C VAL A 534 24.99 -1.91 -11.35
N ALA A 535 26.22 -1.62 -10.95
CA ALA A 535 27.09 -2.55 -10.24
C ALA A 535 26.96 -2.32 -8.73
N LEU A 536 26.32 -3.26 -8.03
CA LEU A 536 26.02 -3.16 -6.61
C LEU A 536 26.96 -4.04 -5.78
N GLN A 537 27.48 -3.47 -4.69
CA GLN A 537 28.31 -4.15 -3.68
C GLN A 537 27.56 -4.32 -2.34
N THR A 538 26.47 -3.59 -2.19
CA THR A 538 25.55 -3.62 -1.04
C THR A 538 24.16 -3.98 -1.54
N PRO A 539 23.24 -4.40 -0.66
CA PRO A 539 21.84 -4.54 -1.01
C PRO A 539 21.30 -3.28 -1.71
N PRO A 540 20.43 -3.42 -2.72
CA PRO A 540 19.90 -2.28 -3.44
C PRO A 540 19.05 -1.38 -2.52
N THR A 541 19.10 -0.07 -2.78
CA THR A 541 18.16 0.88 -2.18
C THR A 541 16.75 0.67 -2.76
N GLU A 542 15.73 1.24 -2.12
CA GLU A 542 14.33 1.09 -2.57
C GLU A 542 14.11 1.57 -4.02
N GLU A 543 14.81 2.63 -4.44
CA GLU A 543 14.80 3.11 -5.82
C GLU A 543 15.35 2.06 -6.80
N HIS A 544 16.50 1.47 -6.49
CA HIS A 544 17.10 0.42 -7.31
C HIS A 544 16.22 -0.85 -7.34
N LEU A 545 15.57 -1.21 -6.23
CA LEU A 545 14.65 -2.35 -6.19
C LEU A 545 13.51 -2.18 -7.19
N LEU A 546 12.93 -0.98 -7.27
CA LEU A 546 11.80 -0.68 -8.15
C LEU A 546 12.17 -0.58 -9.64
N GLN A 547 13.39 -0.20 -9.97
CA GLN A 547 13.79 0.12 -11.34
C GLN A 547 14.78 -0.88 -11.96
N ASN A 548 15.80 -1.30 -11.20
CA ASN A 548 16.96 -2.04 -11.74
C ASN A 548 16.90 -3.54 -11.46
N THR A 549 16.02 -4.00 -10.57
CA THR A 549 15.98 -5.43 -10.15
C THR A 549 14.78 -6.21 -10.67
N LEU A 550 14.00 -5.63 -11.59
CA LEU A 550 12.89 -6.28 -12.28
C LEU A 550 13.40 -7.43 -13.17
N TRP A 551 12.59 -8.47 -13.29
CA TRP A 551 12.86 -9.59 -14.20
C TRP A 551 11.93 -9.48 -15.42
N PRO A 552 12.43 -9.64 -16.65
CA PRO A 552 11.57 -9.65 -17.84
C PRO A 552 10.53 -10.78 -17.80
N GLU A 553 9.31 -10.46 -18.19
CA GLU A 553 8.26 -11.44 -18.46
C GLU A 553 8.57 -12.13 -19.80
N THR A 554 8.64 -13.46 -19.79
CA THR A 554 8.99 -14.24 -20.98
C THR A 554 7.80 -14.94 -21.61
N GLN A 555 6.81 -15.37 -20.80
CA GLN A 555 5.68 -16.17 -21.29
C GLN A 555 4.40 -15.87 -20.53
N LYS A 556 3.27 -16.05 -21.23
CA LYS A 556 1.91 -16.03 -20.69
C LYS A 556 1.20 -17.31 -21.07
N LEU A 557 0.77 -18.09 -20.09
CA LEU A 557 0.11 -19.36 -20.31
C LEU A 557 -1.39 -19.18 -20.10
N TYR A 558 -2.16 -19.57 -21.11
CA TYR A 558 -3.61 -19.51 -21.13
C TYR A 558 -4.19 -20.92 -21.20
N GLY A 559 -5.18 -21.22 -20.37
CA GLY A 559 -5.87 -22.52 -20.39
C GLY A 559 -6.88 -22.70 -19.26
N HIS A 560 -6.64 -22.07 -18.11
CA HIS A 560 -7.58 -22.08 -16.99
C HIS A 560 -8.76 -21.13 -17.22
N GLY A 561 -9.97 -21.56 -16.80
CA GLY A 561 -11.19 -20.76 -16.91
C GLY A 561 -11.37 -19.70 -15.81
N TYR A 562 -10.62 -19.82 -14.72
CA TYR A 562 -10.69 -19.02 -13.49
C TYR A 562 -9.29 -18.63 -12.99
N GLU A 563 -9.25 -17.85 -11.92
CA GLU A 563 -8.01 -17.33 -11.35
C GLU A 563 -7.09 -18.46 -10.87
N ILE A 564 -5.80 -18.34 -11.16
CA ILE A 564 -4.79 -19.33 -10.76
C ILE A 564 -4.73 -19.40 -9.23
N PHE A 565 -4.63 -20.62 -8.69
CA PHE A 565 -4.65 -20.86 -7.25
C PHE A 565 -3.36 -21.46 -6.71
N ALA A 566 -2.80 -22.46 -7.42
CA ALA A 566 -1.55 -23.09 -7.00
C ALA A 566 -0.71 -23.45 -8.23
N LEU A 567 0.61 -23.41 -8.03
CA LEU A 567 1.62 -23.84 -8.98
C LEU A 567 2.57 -24.82 -8.29
N ALA A 568 3.17 -25.71 -9.05
CA ALA A 568 4.29 -26.53 -8.62
C ALA A 568 5.15 -26.88 -9.83
N CYS A 569 6.46 -26.97 -9.66
CA CYS A 569 7.36 -27.38 -10.73
C CYS A 569 8.15 -28.62 -10.30
N ASP A 570 8.48 -29.48 -11.25
CA ASP A 570 9.30 -30.65 -10.99
C ASP A 570 10.76 -30.26 -10.67
N THR A 571 11.53 -31.22 -10.15
CA THR A 571 12.91 -30.97 -9.71
C THR A 571 13.84 -30.64 -10.87
N GLU A 572 13.57 -31.16 -12.08
CA GLU A 572 14.32 -30.84 -13.29
C GLU A 572 13.92 -29.50 -13.93
N GLY A 573 12.80 -28.90 -13.51
CA GLY A 573 12.32 -27.65 -14.10
C GLY A 573 11.71 -27.80 -15.50
N LYS A 574 11.32 -29.01 -15.91
CA LYS A 574 10.77 -29.32 -17.24
C LYS A 574 9.25 -29.31 -17.28
N ILE A 575 8.61 -29.54 -16.13
CA ILE A 575 7.16 -29.66 -16.02
C ILE A 575 6.64 -28.70 -14.96
N LEU A 576 5.74 -27.82 -15.38
CA LEU A 576 4.97 -26.96 -14.48
C LEU A 576 3.55 -27.52 -14.35
N ALA A 577 3.06 -27.67 -13.12
CA ALA A 577 1.68 -28.03 -12.81
C ALA A 577 0.94 -26.79 -12.32
N SER A 578 -0.30 -26.59 -12.78
CA SER A 578 -1.13 -25.46 -12.36
C SER A 578 -2.59 -25.83 -12.09
N SER A 579 -3.18 -25.17 -11.10
CA SER A 579 -4.60 -25.25 -10.79
C SER A 579 -5.24 -23.87 -10.70
N CYS A 580 -6.56 -23.81 -10.85
CA CYS A 580 -7.34 -22.58 -10.68
C CYS A 580 -8.43 -22.71 -9.60
N LYS A 581 -9.05 -21.58 -9.26
CA LYS A 581 -10.21 -21.54 -8.36
C LYS A 581 -11.39 -22.28 -9.01
N ALA A 582 -11.71 -23.46 -8.49
CA ALA A 582 -12.78 -24.29 -9.00
C ALA A 582 -13.92 -24.49 -7.97
N SER A 583 -15.15 -24.24 -8.40
CA SER A 583 -16.38 -24.59 -7.68
C SER A 583 -17.17 -25.74 -8.32
N LYS A 584 -16.67 -26.26 -9.44
CA LYS A 584 -17.24 -27.36 -10.21
C LYS A 584 -16.12 -28.28 -10.70
N VAL A 585 -16.48 -29.52 -11.00
CA VAL A 585 -15.56 -30.57 -11.46
C VAL A 585 -14.85 -30.18 -12.76
N ASP A 586 -15.59 -29.60 -13.72
CA ASP A 586 -15.07 -29.22 -15.05
C ASP A 586 -13.86 -28.26 -15.01
N PHE A 587 -13.67 -27.53 -13.90
CA PHE A 587 -12.57 -26.58 -13.73
C PHE A 587 -11.55 -27.02 -12.68
N ALA A 588 -11.77 -28.15 -12.01
CA ALA A 588 -10.93 -28.63 -10.92
C ALA A 588 -9.70 -29.44 -11.40
N GLY A 589 -9.52 -29.59 -12.72
CA GLY A 589 -8.39 -30.27 -13.32
C GLY A 589 -7.07 -29.52 -13.11
N VAL A 590 -5.98 -30.29 -12.96
CA VAL A 590 -4.62 -29.75 -12.92
C VAL A 590 -4.04 -29.80 -14.33
N ILE A 591 -3.54 -28.68 -14.85
CA ILE A 591 -2.93 -28.62 -16.17
C ILE A 591 -1.41 -28.76 -16.03
N LEU A 592 -0.80 -29.66 -16.80
CA LEU A 592 0.65 -29.79 -16.92
C LEU A 592 1.16 -29.08 -18.17
N TRP A 593 2.26 -28.33 -18.01
CA TRP A 593 2.90 -27.54 -19.06
C TRP A 593 4.36 -27.96 -19.21
N ASP A 594 4.83 -28.02 -20.45
CA ASP A 594 6.24 -28.16 -20.78
C ASP A 594 6.91 -26.78 -20.65
N THR A 595 7.94 -26.63 -19.83
CA THR A 595 8.62 -25.33 -19.61
C THR A 595 9.63 -24.96 -20.72
N THR A 596 9.94 -25.91 -21.62
CA THR A 596 10.78 -25.70 -22.79
C THR A 596 9.95 -25.15 -23.94
N THR A 597 8.81 -25.80 -24.23
CA THR A 597 7.94 -25.41 -25.35
C THR A 597 6.76 -24.52 -24.95
N TRP A 598 6.43 -24.46 -23.66
CA TRP A 598 5.26 -23.78 -23.08
C TRP A 598 3.91 -24.31 -23.55
N ASN A 599 3.91 -25.50 -24.16
CA ASN A 599 2.69 -26.18 -24.57
C ASN A 599 2.07 -26.94 -23.40
N GLN A 600 0.74 -27.02 -23.41
CA GLN A 600 0.00 -27.89 -22.51
C GLN A 600 0.26 -29.37 -22.87
N ILE A 601 0.72 -30.14 -21.88
CA ILE A 601 0.99 -31.59 -22.03
C ILE A 601 -0.31 -32.37 -21.86
N CYS A 602 -0.97 -32.21 -20.71
CA CYS A 602 -2.21 -32.91 -20.38
C CYS A 602 -2.95 -32.23 -19.23
N THR A 603 -4.21 -32.63 -19.01
CA THR A 603 -5.01 -32.24 -17.85
C THR A 603 -5.26 -33.46 -16.97
N LEU A 604 -4.94 -33.35 -15.68
CA LEU A 604 -5.18 -34.38 -14.68
C LEU A 604 -6.51 -34.14 -13.98
N GLU A 605 -7.44 -35.06 -14.19
CA GLU A 605 -8.75 -35.04 -13.55
C GLU A 605 -8.76 -35.85 -12.24
N GLY A 606 -9.71 -35.56 -11.37
CA GLY A 606 -9.97 -36.33 -10.15
C GLY A 606 -10.61 -35.52 -9.03
N HIS A 607 -10.22 -34.26 -8.89
CA HIS A 607 -10.78 -33.37 -7.88
C HIS A 607 -12.11 -32.76 -8.32
N THR A 608 -12.90 -32.33 -7.35
CA THR A 608 -14.24 -31.74 -7.58
C THR A 608 -14.33 -30.25 -7.23
N LEU A 609 -13.34 -29.75 -6.49
CA LEU A 609 -13.19 -28.34 -6.08
C LEU A 609 -11.71 -27.94 -6.19
N THR A 610 -11.42 -26.65 -5.98
CA THR A 610 -10.06 -26.07 -6.01
C THR A 610 -9.01 -26.98 -5.39
N VAL A 611 -8.00 -27.33 -6.21
CA VAL A 611 -6.75 -27.94 -5.74
C VAL A 611 -5.95 -26.87 -5.02
N THR A 612 -5.68 -27.09 -3.74
CA THR A 612 -5.10 -26.12 -2.81
C THR A 612 -3.59 -26.08 -2.82
N GLN A 613 -2.94 -27.22 -3.05
CA GLN A 613 -1.49 -27.32 -3.23
C GLN A 613 -1.17 -28.57 -4.05
N MET A 614 0.00 -28.55 -4.69
CA MET A 614 0.57 -29.66 -5.44
C MET A 614 2.05 -29.78 -5.08
N ALA A 615 2.60 -30.99 -5.10
CA ALA A 615 4.02 -31.22 -4.84
C ALA A 615 4.52 -32.39 -5.67
N PHE A 616 5.58 -32.16 -6.45
CA PHE A 616 6.34 -33.22 -7.09
C PHE A 616 7.22 -33.94 -6.04
N SER A 617 7.42 -35.24 -6.21
CA SER A 617 8.43 -35.98 -5.46
C SER A 617 9.84 -35.53 -5.86
N HIS A 618 10.82 -35.71 -4.99
CA HIS A 618 12.20 -35.25 -5.24
C HIS A 618 12.81 -35.95 -6.46
N ASN A 619 12.44 -37.21 -6.71
CA ASN A 619 12.82 -37.97 -7.90
C ASN A 619 12.04 -37.61 -9.18
N GLY A 620 11.06 -36.69 -9.13
CA GLY A 620 10.27 -36.25 -10.28
C GLY A 620 9.26 -37.26 -10.84
N ASN A 621 9.16 -38.46 -10.24
CA ASN A 621 8.31 -39.55 -10.76
C ASN A 621 6.87 -39.50 -10.26
N TYR A 622 6.56 -38.69 -9.25
CA TYR A 622 5.22 -38.61 -8.67
C TYR A 622 4.77 -37.17 -8.50
N LEU A 623 3.47 -36.94 -8.66
CA LEU A 623 2.81 -35.67 -8.37
C LEU A 623 1.67 -35.92 -7.38
N LEU A 624 1.74 -35.25 -6.23
CA LEU A 624 0.70 -35.24 -5.22
C LEU A 624 -0.13 -33.97 -5.36
N THR A 625 -1.45 -34.10 -5.30
CA THR A 625 -2.39 -32.97 -5.33
C THR A 625 -3.35 -33.08 -4.15
N VAL A 626 -3.68 -31.94 -3.52
CA VAL A 626 -4.62 -31.86 -2.39
C VAL A 626 -5.68 -30.80 -2.65
N SER A 627 -6.91 -30.99 -2.13
CA SER A 627 -8.05 -30.14 -2.50
C SER A 627 -8.99 -29.74 -1.36
N ARG A 628 -9.75 -28.67 -1.62
CA ARG A 628 -10.91 -28.23 -0.82
C ARG A 628 -12.02 -29.28 -0.71
N ASP A 629 -12.06 -30.24 -1.62
CA ASP A 629 -13.02 -31.35 -1.57
C ASP A 629 -12.70 -32.41 -0.49
N ARG A 630 -11.60 -32.19 0.25
CA ARG A 630 -11.10 -33.03 1.35
C ARG A 630 -10.42 -34.32 0.87
N THR A 631 -10.04 -34.35 -0.41
CA THR A 631 -9.33 -35.47 -1.02
C THR A 631 -7.93 -35.08 -1.45
N TRP A 632 -7.11 -36.10 -1.63
CA TRP A 632 -5.79 -36.02 -2.25
C TRP A 632 -5.70 -37.07 -3.36
N MET A 633 -4.92 -36.77 -4.42
CA MET A 633 -4.66 -37.70 -5.52
C MET A 633 -3.15 -37.83 -5.73
N LEU A 634 -2.72 -39.04 -6.09
CA LEU A 634 -1.33 -39.35 -6.39
C LEU A 634 -1.22 -39.82 -7.84
N TYR A 635 -0.41 -39.13 -8.61
CA TYR A 635 -0.11 -39.44 -10.01
C TYR A 635 1.33 -39.91 -10.15
N ARG A 636 1.57 -40.83 -11.09
CA ARG A 636 2.89 -41.35 -11.45
C ARG A 636 3.24 -40.95 -12.88
N LYS A 637 4.47 -40.49 -13.09
CA LYS A 637 5.08 -40.24 -14.39
C LYS A 637 5.25 -41.56 -15.14
N ARG A 638 4.93 -41.56 -16.42
CA ARG A 638 5.04 -42.73 -17.31
C ARG A 638 6.49 -43.17 -17.44
N ASP A 639 6.72 -44.48 -17.41
CA ASP A 639 8.00 -45.10 -17.78
C ASP A 639 8.09 -45.19 -19.32
N GLU A 640 9.30 -45.04 -19.88
CA GLU A 640 9.52 -45.07 -21.35
C GLU A 640 8.96 -46.33 -22.04
N ASN A 641 8.85 -47.44 -21.30
CA ASN A 641 8.36 -48.75 -21.79
C ASN A 641 6.84 -48.95 -21.66
N ASP A 642 6.12 -48.07 -20.97
CA ASP A 642 4.67 -48.16 -20.80
C ASP A 642 3.96 -47.65 -22.08
N GLN A 643 2.87 -48.26 -22.53
CA GLN A 643 2.18 -47.88 -23.80
C GLN A 643 1.08 -46.82 -23.60
N ASN A 644 0.91 -46.28 -22.40
CA ASN A 644 -0.17 -45.34 -22.08
C ASN A 644 0.02 -43.96 -22.73
N GLU A 645 -1.04 -43.34 -23.27
CA GLU A 645 -0.95 -42.03 -23.94
C GLU A 645 -0.64 -40.87 -22.99
N SER A 646 -1.09 -40.92 -21.73
CA SER A 646 -0.89 -39.83 -20.76
C SER A 646 0.46 -39.90 -20.05
N LEU A 647 1.19 -38.78 -19.98
CA LEU A 647 2.48 -38.67 -19.28
C LEU A 647 2.36 -38.95 -17.77
N PHE A 648 1.23 -38.58 -17.17
CA PHE A 648 0.95 -38.87 -15.76
C PHE A 648 -0.35 -39.65 -15.63
N THR A 649 -0.33 -40.68 -14.80
CA THR A 649 -1.48 -41.55 -14.54
C THR A 649 -1.79 -41.60 -13.05
N ARG A 650 -3.07 -41.56 -12.69
CA ARG A 650 -3.49 -41.63 -11.29
C ARG A 650 -3.28 -43.06 -10.77
N ILE A 651 -2.51 -43.20 -9.70
CA ILE A 651 -2.21 -44.49 -9.07
C ILE A 651 -2.84 -44.67 -7.69
N SER A 652 -3.25 -43.57 -7.04
CA SER A 652 -3.98 -43.63 -5.78
C SER A 652 -4.73 -42.34 -5.52
N GLY A 653 -5.62 -42.35 -4.54
CA GLY A 653 -6.31 -41.15 -4.09
C GLY A 653 -7.49 -41.44 -3.19
N THR A 654 -7.95 -40.41 -2.49
CA THR A 654 -9.15 -40.47 -1.68
C THR A 654 -10.37 -39.95 -2.43
N ASN A 655 -11.56 -40.37 -2.02
CA ASN A 655 -12.85 -40.01 -2.58
C ASN A 655 -13.86 -39.82 -1.42
N LYS A 656 -15.14 -39.62 -1.74
CA LYS A 656 -16.18 -39.41 -0.72
C LYS A 656 -16.40 -40.61 0.21
N SER A 657 -16.10 -41.85 -0.20
CA SER A 657 -16.33 -43.05 0.60
C SER A 657 -15.13 -43.45 1.47
N ASN A 658 -13.92 -43.01 1.13
CA ASN A 658 -12.69 -43.31 1.89
C ASN A 658 -11.92 -42.05 2.37
N THR A 659 -12.60 -40.90 2.50
CA THR A 659 -11.95 -39.65 2.93
C THR A 659 -11.38 -39.78 4.35
N ALA A 660 -10.08 -39.53 4.49
CA ALA A 660 -9.41 -39.59 5.79
C ALA A 660 -9.49 -38.25 6.54
N HIS A 661 -9.53 -37.13 5.82
CA HIS A 661 -9.67 -35.80 6.40
C HIS A 661 -11.14 -35.35 6.45
N THR A 662 -11.54 -34.75 7.57
CA THR A 662 -12.95 -34.31 7.75
C THR A 662 -13.20 -32.90 7.21
N ARG A 663 -12.14 -32.15 6.91
CA ARG A 663 -12.15 -30.76 6.40
C ARG A 663 -11.10 -30.60 5.28
N ILE A 664 -11.09 -29.41 4.68
CA ILE A 664 -10.19 -29.01 3.59
C ILE A 664 -8.76 -29.41 3.89
N ILE A 665 -8.09 -30.06 2.94
CA ILE A 665 -6.65 -30.27 2.98
C ILE A 665 -6.01 -29.01 2.40
N TRP A 666 -5.14 -28.35 3.16
CA TRP A 666 -4.51 -27.09 2.76
C TRP A 666 -3.15 -27.29 2.12
N SER A 667 -2.40 -28.27 2.61
CA SER A 667 -0.98 -28.39 2.25
C SER A 667 -0.52 -29.83 2.21
N CYS A 668 0.50 -30.09 1.40
CA CYS A 668 1.15 -31.39 1.29
C CYS A 668 2.66 -31.27 1.05
N ALA A 669 3.41 -32.29 1.47
CA ALA A 669 4.85 -32.35 1.30
C ALA A 669 5.35 -33.80 1.17
N TRP A 670 6.48 -33.98 0.48
CA TRP A 670 7.17 -35.26 0.35
C TRP A 670 8.29 -35.40 1.38
N SER A 671 8.54 -36.62 1.84
CA SER A 671 9.76 -36.91 2.58
C SER A 671 10.99 -36.85 1.67
N HIS A 672 12.15 -36.53 2.24
CA HIS A 672 13.43 -36.45 1.50
C HIS A 672 13.78 -37.72 0.69
N ASP A 673 13.23 -38.88 1.08
CA ASP A 673 13.45 -40.18 0.44
C ASP A 673 12.27 -40.64 -0.46
N ASP A 674 11.26 -39.79 -0.67
CA ASP A 674 10.06 -40.06 -1.46
C ASP A 674 9.25 -41.30 -1.04
N LYS A 675 9.51 -41.87 0.13
CA LYS A 675 8.76 -43.01 0.68
C LYS A 675 7.45 -42.58 1.30
N TYR A 676 7.43 -41.40 1.89
CA TYR A 676 6.27 -40.84 2.58
C TYR A 676 5.83 -39.54 1.94
N PHE A 677 4.53 -39.29 2.02
CA PHE A 677 3.98 -37.96 1.80
C PHE A 677 3.05 -37.59 2.95
N LEU A 678 2.92 -36.30 3.19
CA LEU A 678 2.13 -35.75 4.28
C LEU A 678 1.00 -34.88 3.74
N THR A 679 -0.14 -34.91 4.43
CA THR A 679 -1.29 -34.03 4.15
C THR A 679 -1.68 -33.28 5.41
N ALA A 680 -1.80 -31.96 5.32
CA ALA A 680 -2.15 -31.06 6.41
C ALA A 680 -3.54 -30.46 6.17
N SER A 681 -4.42 -30.54 7.18
CA SER A 681 -5.83 -30.17 7.02
C SER A 681 -6.34 -29.23 8.10
N ARG A 682 -7.39 -28.49 7.71
CA ARG A 682 -8.21 -27.67 8.61
C ARG A 682 -8.86 -28.47 9.74
N ASP A 683 -8.91 -29.79 9.63
CA ASP A 683 -9.38 -30.66 10.72
C ASP A 683 -8.38 -30.83 11.87
N LYS A 684 -7.29 -30.04 11.85
CA LYS A 684 -6.23 -29.99 12.87
C LYS A 684 -5.29 -31.21 12.81
N LYS A 685 -5.39 -32.02 11.76
CA LYS A 685 -4.58 -33.22 11.60
C LYS A 685 -3.56 -33.06 10.48
N VAL A 686 -2.38 -33.59 10.73
CA VAL A 686 -1.38 -33.94 9.73
C VAL A 686 -1.35 -35.46 9.62
N MET A 687 -1.54 -36.00 8.43
CA MET A 687 -1.50 -37.44 8.17
C MET A 687 -0.26 -37.81 7.36
N VAL A 688 0.39 -38.91 7.75
CA VAL A 688 1.57 -39.46 7.08
C VAL A 688 1.13 -40.69 6.29
N TRP A 689 1.50 -40.75 5.02
CA TRP A 689 1.10 -41.79 4.08
C TRP A 689 2.33 -42.48 3.52
N LEU A 690 2.32 -43.80 3.50
CA LEU A 690 3.32 -44.58 2.76
C LEU A 690 2.93 -44.57 1.27
N ARG A 691 3.88 -44.21 0.42
CA ARG A 691 3.71 -44.31 -1.04
C ARG A 691 3.41 -45.78 -1.42
N PRO A 692 2.40 -46.06 -2.25
CA PRO A 692 2.05 -47.43 -2.61
C PRO A 692 3.14 -48.07 -3.48
N ASP A 693 3.39 -49.36 -3.28
CA ASP A 693 4.22 -50.15 -4.16
C ASP A 693 3.43 -50.56 -5.41
N LEU A 694 4.11 -50.60 -6.57
CA LEU A 694 3.47 -50.87 -7.87
C LEU A 694 2.85 -52.27 -7.98
N SER A 695 3.22 -53.18 -7.08
CA SER A 695 2.71 -54.56 -7.01
C SER A 695 1.38 -54.69 -6.23
N SER A 696 1.03 -53.67 -5.45
CA SER A 696 -0.27 -53.59 -4.79
C SER A 696 -1.25 -52.94 -5.76
N GLY A 697 -2.31 -53.65 -6.17
CA GLY A 697 -3.43 -53.05 -6.89
C GLY A 697 -4.09 -51.91 -6.09
N ASP A 698 -5.20 -51.35 -6.59
CA ASP A 698 -5.98 -50.22 -6.02
C ASP A 698 -6.52 -50.47 -4.58
N ILE A 699 -5.62 -50.64 -3.61
CA ILE A 699 -5.95 -50.77 -2.20
C ILE A 699 -6.07 -49.34 -1.65
N PRO A 700 -7.19 -48.99 -1.00
CA PRO A 700 -7.33 -47.71 -0.32
C PRO A 700 -6.21 -47.52 0.70
N LEU A 701 -5.32 -46.55 0.46
CA LEU A 701 -4.26 -46.23 1.40
C LEU A 701 -4.86 -45.77 2.72
N LYS A 702 -4.28 -46.24 3.83
CA LYS A 702 -4.58 -45.77 5.18
C LYS A 702 -3.41 -44.93 5.68
N PRO A 703 -3.67 -43.86 6.45
CA PRO A 703 -2.58 -43.09 7.04
C PRO A 703 -1.80 -43.98 8.00
N GLN A 704 -0.48 -44.00 7.86
CA GLN A 704 0.41 -44.72 8.76
C GLN A 704 0.50 -44.04 10.12
N SER A 705 0.38 -42.72 10.14
CA SER A 705 0.34 -41.92 11.37
C SER A 705 -0.58 -40.71 11.20
N VAL A 706 -1.17 -40.28 12.31
CA VAL A 706 -2.05 -39.11 12.40
C VAL A 706 -1.58 -38.27 13.57
N ILE A 707 -1.25 -37.01 13.30
CA ILE A 707 -0.72 -36.05 14.26
C ILE A 707 -1.75 -34.95 14.45
N ASP A 708 -2.29 -34.80 15.66
CA ASP A 708 -3.15 -33.67 16.03
C ASP A 708 -2.28 -32.49 16.46
N VAL A 709 -2.40 -31.36 15.77
CA VAL A 709 -1.61 -30.15 16.01
C VAL A 709 -2.38 -29.07 16.78
N GLY A 710 -3.57 -29.39 17.31
CA GLY A 710 -4.37 -28.53 18.22
C GLY A 710 -5.23 -27.47 17.54
N ASP A 711 -4.83 -26.97 16.37
CA ASP A 711 -5.57 -26.00 15.54
C ASP A 711 -5.31 -26.26 14.03
N ALA A 712 -6.02 -25.58 13.13
CA ALA A 712 -6.04 -25.92 11.70
C ALA A 712 -4.63 -25.94 11.08
N ALA A 713 -4.19 -27.07 10.53
CA ALA A 713 -2.89 -27.17 9.86
C ALA A 713 -2.98 -26.58 8.46
N THR A 714 -2.34 -25.44 8.21
CA THR A 714 -2.44 -24.71 6.93
C THR A 714 -1.20 -24.81 6.05
N ALA A 715 -0.06 -25.20 6.61
CA ALA A 715 1.19 -25.36 5.87
C ALA A 715 1.99 -26.51 6.48
N ILE A 716 2.66 -27.28 5.63
CA ILE A 716 3.63 -28.29 6.02
C ILE A 716 4.77 -28.32 5.00
N HIS A 717 5.99 -28.48 5.50
CA HIS A 717 7.17 -28.66 4.67
C HIS A 717 8.13 -29.63 5.35
N LEU A 718 8.84 -30.42 4.54
CA LEU A 718 9.88 -31.32 5.00
C LEU A 718 11.20 -30.90 4.35
N PRO A 719 12.31 -30.90 5.11
CA PRO A 719 13.61 -30.59 4.54
C PRO A 719 13.97 -31.65 3.48
N PRO A 720 14.65 -31.25 2.39
CA PRO A 720 15.08 -32.17 1.34
C PRO A 720 16.23 -33.09 1.77
N VAL A 721 16.71 -32.96 3.02
CA VAL A 721 17.80 -33.73 3.61
C VAL A 721 17.39 -34.24 4.98
N ALA A 722 17.85 -35.44 5.36
CA ALA A 722 17.64 -35.98 6.70
C ALA A 722 18.40 -35.16 7.76
N CYS A 723 17.68 -34.62 8.76
CA CYS A 723 18.28 -33.69 9.72
C CYS A 723 19.02 -34.34 10.89
N TYR A 724 18.75 -35.61 11.24
CA TYR A 724 19.51 -36.39 12.23
C TYR A 724 19.01 -37.85 12.34
N ALA A 725 19.91 -38.85 12.28
CA ALA A 725 19.63 -40.26 12.60
C ALA A 725 18.37 -40.87 11.93
N ASP A 726 18.19 -40.64 10.62
CA ASP A 726 17.02 -41.10 9.82
C ASP A 726 15.65 -40.65 10.35
N LYS A 727 15.61 -39.60 11.18
CA LYS A 727 14.36 -39.01 11.68
C LYS A 727 13.87 -37.89 10.77
N TYR A 728 12.57 -37.90 10.48
CA TYR A 728 11.89 -36.83 9.74
C TYR A 728 11.64 -35.64 10.68
N LEU A 729 12.23 -34.48 10.36
CA LEU A 729 11.86 -33.22 11.00
C LEU A 729 10.64 -32.67 10.28
N ILE A 730 9.47 -32.71 10.93
CA ILE A 730 8.31 -31.96 10.48
C ILE A 730 8.52 -30.52 10.94
N ASP A 731 8.91 -29.63 10.02
CA ASP A 731 9.06 -28.22 10.35
C ASP A 731 7.68 -27.56 10.44
N LYS A 732 7.56 -26.68 11.43
CA LYS A 732 6.47 -25.76 11.77
C LYS A 732 5.14 -26.00 11.03
N VAL A 733 4.31 -26.92 11.56
CA VAL A 733 2.87 -26.92 11.25
C VAL A 733 2.27 -25.66 11.85
N ARG A 734 2.16 -24.58 11.06
CA ARG A 734 1.51 -23.36 11.55
C ARG A 734 0.01 -23.58 11.57
N SER A 735 -0.57 -23.38 12.74
CA SER A 735 -1.99 -23.18 12.90
C SER A 735 -2.31 -21.71 12.98
N PHE A 736 -2.91 -21.16 11.94
CA PHE A 736 -3.55 -19.85 12.05
C PHE A 736 -4.94 -20.05 12.64
N LYS A 737 -5.26 -19.32 13.72
CA LYS A 737 -6.66 -19.04 14.06
C LYS A 737 -7.26 -18.29 12.88
N THR A 738 -7.91 -19.00 11.97
CA THR A 738 -8.77 -18.39 10.97
C THR A 738 -9.89 -17.68 11.72
N THR A 739 -9.71 -16.39 12.01
CA THR A 739 -10.83 -15.52 12.36
C THR A 739 -11.86 -15.66 11.26
N THR A 740 -13.10 -15.93 11.65
CA THR A 740 -14.24 -16.42 10.87
C THR A 740 -14.75 -15.50 9.76
N LYS A 741 -13.96 -14.53 9.31
CA LYS A 741 -14.15 -13.86 8.03
C LYS A 741 -13.28 -14.63 7.05
N GLY A 742 -13.89 -15.23 6.04
CA GLY A 742 -13.15 -15.77 4.91
C GLY A 742 -12.21 -14.72 4.34
N VAL A 743 -11.41 -15.09 3.34
CA VAL A 743 -10.78 -14.12 2.44
C VAL A 743 -11.89 -13.17 1.96
N VAL A 744 -12.01 -12.04 2.66
CA VAL A 744 -12.88 -10.93 2.33
C VAL A 744 -11.87 -9.92 1.85
N ASN A 745 -11.80 -9.77 0.53
CA ASN A 745 -11.19 -8.62 -0.12
C ASN A 745 -11.80 -7.36 0.50
N ARG A 746 -11.18 -6.85 1.55
CA ARG A 746 -11.32 -5.47 1.96
C ARG A 746 -10.31 -4.71 1.13
N GLY A 747 -10.71 -4.41 -0.09
CA GLY A 747 -10.02 -3.44 -0.93
C GLY A 747 -10.12 -2.07 -0.26
N ASP A 748 -9.13 -1.74 0.57
CA ASP A 748 -8.72 -0.35 0.75
C ASP A 748 -7.98 0.04 -0.55
N SER A 749 -8.74 0.26 -1.64
CA SER A 749 -8.19 0.78 -2.89
C SER A 749 -7.91 2.26 -2.71
N VAL A 750 -6.63 2.58 -2.55
CA VAL A 750 -6.17 3.95 -2.50
C VAL A 750 -6.30 4.57 -3.88
N ARG A 751 -7.02 5.69 -3.87
CA ARG A 751 -7.21 6.61 -4.97
C ARG A 751 -5.87 7.21 -5.39
N LYS A 752 -5.41 6.92 -6.61
CA LYS A 752 -4.51 7.83 -7.34
C LYS A 752 -5.36 9.01 -7.83
N ARG A 753 -5.13 10.21 -7.27
CA ARG A 753 -5.67 11.49 -7.78
C ARG A 753 -4.53 12.28 -8.42
N SER A 754 -4.65 12.56 -9.72
CA SER A 754 -3.87 13.58 -10.43
C SER A 754 -4.49 14.98 -10.26
N ALA A 755 -3.64 15.99 -10.15
CA ALA A 755 -3.94 17.44 -10.18
C ALA A 755 -3.52 18.05 -11.56
N PRO A 756 -3.92 19.29 -11.91
CA PRO A 756 -4.22 19.67 -13.31
C PRO A 756 -3.27 20.70 -14.01
N GLY A 757 -3.27 20.66 -15.36
CA GLY A 757 -3.02 21.76 -16.34
C GLY A 757 -1.56 21.90 -16.84
N ASN A 758 -1.22 22.05 -18.13
CA ASN A 758 -1.95 22.58 -19.30
C ASN A 758 -1.42 22.06 -20.67
N SER A 759 -2.36 22.05 -21.64
CA SER A 759 -2.27 22.20 -23.11
C SER A 759 -1.49 21.20 -23.97
N VAL A 760 -2.20 20.19 -24.51
CA VAL A 760 -2.37 19.93 -25.96
C VAL A 760 -3.73 19.24 -26.15
N ASP A 761 -4.77 20.02 -26.47
CA ASP A 761 -6.13 19.53 -26.75
C ASP A 761 -6.21 19.01 -28.20
N GLN A 762 -6.49 17.71 -28.38
CA GLN A 762 -7.41 17.17 -29.41
C GLN A 762 -7.55 15.62 -29.37
N GLU A 763 -6.65 14.87 -28.71
CA GLU A 763 -6.72 13.39 -28.69
C GLU A 763 -7.40 12.75 -27.45
N GLU A 764 -7.76 13.52 -26.42
CA GLU A 764 -8.26 12.98 -25.13
C GLU A 764 -9.76 12.57 -25.10
N ASN A 765 -10.52 12.75 -26.19
CA ASN A 765 -11.98 12.48 -26.22
C ASN A 765 -12.37 11.12 -26.86
N LEU A 766 -11.39 10.32 -27.28
CA LEU A 766 -11.60 9.02 -27.92
C LEU A 766 -11.35 7.87 -26.94
N VAL A 767 -12.30 6.94 -26.84
CA VAL A 767 -12.19 5.75 -25.98
C VAL A 767 -12.49 4.51 -26.79
N THR A 768 -11.51 3.63 -26.94
CA THR A 768 -11.69 2.35 -27.62
C THR A 768 -12.25 1.29 -26.67
N VAL A 769 -13.31 0.61 -27.09
CA VAL A 769 -14.02 -0.43 -26.34
C VAL A 769 -14.12 -1.68 -27.21
N GLN A 770 -13.64 -2.82 -26.71
CA GLN A 770 -13.84 -4.12 -27.36
C GLN A 770 -15.05 -4.83 -26.77
N LEU A 771 -16.04 -5.15 -27.62
CA LEU A 771 -17.25 -5.85 -27.22
C LEU A 771 -17.56 -6.96 -28.24
N ASN A 772 -17.67 -8.20 -27.76
CA ASN A 772 -17.89 -9.41 -28.56
C ASN A 772 -16.80 -9.66 -29.64
N GLY A 773 -15.54 -9.35 -29.31
CA GLY A 773 -14.40 -9.52 -30.22
C GLY A 773 -14.22 -8.38 -31.23
N GLU A 774 -15.17 -7.43 -31.31
CA GLU A 774 -15.10 -6.27 -32.19
C GLU A 774 -14.65 -5.02 -31.42
N GLU A 775 -13.62 -4.36 -31.92
CA GLU A 775 -13.07 -3.11 -31.38
C GLU A 775 -13.83 -1.91 -31.95
N SER A 776 -14.28 -0.98 -31.09
CA SER A 776 -15.01 0.22 -31.50
C SER A 776 -14.56 1.44 -30.71
N THR A 777 -14.34 2.55 -31.40
CA THR A 777 -13.92 3.82 -30.80
C THR A 777 -15.14 4.69 -30.52
N LEU A 778 -15.33 5.10 -29.27
CA LEU A 778 -16.34 6.05 -28.82
C LEU A 778 -15.73 7.45 -28.74
N GLU A 779 -16.38 8.43 -29.34
CA GLU A 779 -16.04 9.85 -29.22
C GLU A 779 -17.00 10.52 -28.23
N PHE A 780 -16.47 11.17 -27.19
CA PHE A 780 -17.28 11.89 -26.22
C PHE A 780 -17.24 13.40 -26.45
N LEU A 781 -18.42 14.01 -26.51
CA LEU A 781 -18.61 15.45 -26.63
C LEU A 781 -19.08 16.02 -25.29
N ASP A 782 -18.31 16.95 -24.71
CA ASP A 782 -18.68 17.63 -23.46
C ASP A 782 -19.55 18.86 -23.75
N ALA A 783 -20.85 18.77 -23.44
CA ALA A 783 -21.81 19.86 -23.64
C ALA A 783 -21.75 20.97 -22.56
N SER A 784 -20.81 20.91 -21.60
CA SER A 784 -20.68 21.89 -20.51
C SER A 784 -19.82 23.12 -20.85
N ASP A 785 -19.13 23.14 -21.99
CA ASP A 785 -18.44 24.34 -22.49
C ASP A 785 -19.47 25.26 -23.18
N ASN A 786 -19.54 26.52 -22.75
CA ASN A 786 -20.64 27.50 -22.98
C ASN A 786 -20.96 27.90 -24.44
N GLU A 787 -20.52 27.15 -25.46
CA GLU A 787 -20.76 27.45 -26.88
C GLU A 787 -21.54 26.37 -27.63
N VAL A 788 -21.89 25.24 -27.00
CA VAL A 788 -22.51 24.14 -27.74
C VAL A 788 -24.05 24.19 -27.66
N ASN A 789 -24.70 24.59 -28.75
CA ASN A 789 -26.15 24.52 -28.89
C ASN A 789 -26.59 23.05 -29.06
N LEU A 790 -27.34 22.50 -28.09
CA LEU A 790 -27.81 21.11 -28.07
C LEU A 790 -28.61 20.73 -29.32
N GLU A 791 -29.25 21.69 -29.99
CA GLU A 791 -29.99 21.49 -31.25
C GLU A 791 -29.09 21.07 -32.43
N ASN A 792 -27.80 21.39 -32.40
CA ASN A 792 -26.87 21.14 -33.51
C ASN A 792 -26.02 19.87 -33.32
N ILE A 793 -26.05 19.22 -32.15
CA ILE A 793 -25.25 18.01 -31.90
C ILE A 793 -26.07 16.77 -32.24
N ARG A 794 -25.71 16.09 -33.32
CA ARG A 794 -26.32 14.81 -33.72
C ARG A 794 -25.59 13.61 -33.08
N ALA A 795 -25.55 13.52 -31.74
CA ALA A 795 -24.85 12.44 -31.00
C ALA A 795 -25.64 11.11 -30.94
N ASP A 796 -24.97 9.96 -31.07
CA ASP A 796 -25.63 8.64 -31.09
C ASP A 796 -26.23 8.20 -29.73
N ALA A 797 -25.74 8.78 -28.64
CA ALA A 797 -26.30 8.63 -27.30
C ALA A 797 -26.08 9.91 -26.47
N TYR A 798 -26.95 10.14 -25.49
CA TYR A 798 -26.84 11.22 -24.51
C TYR A 798 -26.61 10.64 -23.11
N ILE A 799 -25.73 11.29 -22.35
CA ILE A 799 -25.35 10.86 -21.00
C ILE A 799 -25.61 12.02 -20.05
N ILE A 800 -26.49 11.83 -19.08
CA ILE A 800 -26.86 12.85 -18.09
C ILE A 800 -26.27 12.46 -16.74
N ILE A 801 -25.38 13.29 -16.21
CA ILE A 801 -24.62 12.99 -15.00
C ILE A 801 -25.11 13.84 -13.84
N PHE A 802 -25.39 13.22 -12.69
CA PHE A 802 -25.70 13.93 -11.45
C PHE A 802 -24.91 13.37 -10.26
N SER A 803 -24.87 14.11 -9.15
CA SER A 803 -24.16 13.73 -7.94
C SER A 803 -25.11 13.19 -6.87
N ILE A 804 -24.93 11.92 -6.46
CA ILE A 804 -25.83 11.24 -5.49
C ILE A 804 -25.92 11.92 -4.09
N PRO A 805 -24.84 12.55 -3.57
CA PRO A 805 -24.92 13.33 -2.34
C PRO A 805 -25.68 14.67 -2.45
N HIS A 806 -25.97 15.16 -3.66
CA HIS A 806 -26.52 16.49 -3.92
C HIS A 806 -27.83 16.42 -4.72
N ARG A 807 -28.98 16.47 -4.03
CA ARG A 807 -30.32 16.36 -4.65
C ARG A 807 -30.58 17.43 -5.73
N ASP A 808 -30.10 18.65 -5.54
CA ASP A 808 -30.25 19.74 -6.51
C ASP A 808 -29.69 19.38 -7.91
N THR A 809 -28.61 18.59 -7.96
CA THR A 809 -28.02 18.11 -9.23
C THR A 809 -28.84 17.00 -9.87
N PHE A 810 -29.58 16.23 -9.07
CA PHE A 810 -30.51 15.23 -9.55
C PHE A 810 -31.74 15.89 -10.16
N ASP A 811 -32.34 16.87 -9.47
CA ASP A 811 -33.50 17.60 -9.99
C ASP A 811 -33.19 18.26 -11.34
N THR A 812 -32.01 18.88 -11.47
CA THR A 812 -31.53 19.44 -12.76
C THR A 812 -31.37 18.37 -13.85
N ALA A 813 -30.91 17.16 -13.49
CA ALA A 813 -30.78 16.06 -14.43
C ALA A 813 -32.15 15.50 -14.86
N VAL A 814 -33.17 15.55 -14.00
CA VAL A 814 -34.55 15.21 -14.35
C VAL A 814 -35.12 16.21 -15.35
N ASP A 815 -34.89 17.52 -15.12
CA ASP A 815 -35.33 18.57 -16.05
C ASP A 815 -34.70 18.38 -17.45
N LEU A 816 -33.39 18.12 -17.52
CA LEU A 816 -32.70 17.85 -18.79
C LEU A 816 -33.18 16.57 -19.47
N LEU A 817 -33.48 15.52 -18.70
CA LEU A 817 -34.03 14.28 -19.25
C LEU A 817 -35.41 14.50 -19.85
N SER A 818 -36.24 15.30 -19.16
CA SER A 818 -37.57 15.70 -19.64
C SER A 818 -37.46 16.56 -20.90
N GLU A 819 -36.53 17.51 -20.96
CA GLU A 819 -36.29 18.35 -22.14
C GLU A 819 -35.88 17.49 -23.36
N LEU A 820 -34.91 16.58 -23.20
CA LEU A 820 -34.45 15.71 -24.29
C LEU A 820 -35.56 14.80 -24.83
N ARG A 821 -36.44 14.28 -23.95
CA ARG A 821 -37.48 13.31 -24.33
C ARG A 821 -38.81 13.95 -24.74
N MET A 822 -39.28 14.95 -24.00
CA MET A 822 -40.60 15.56 -24.20
C MET A 822 -40.53 16.77 -25.13
N ASP A 823 -39.53 17.65 -24.95
CA ASP A 823 -39.46 18.91 -25.69
C ASP A 823 -38.72 18.74 -27.02
N MET A 824 -37.59 18.02 -27.02
CA MET A 824 -36.79 17.78 -28.22
C MET A 824 -37.17 16.49 -28.98
N GLY A 825 -37.97 15.61 -28.37
CA GLY A 825 -38.44 14.37 -29.00
C GLY A 825 -37.33 13.40 -29.42
N ILE A 826 -36.18 13.40 -28.74
CA ILE A 826 -35.03 12.59 -29.11
C ILE A 826 -35.35 11.10 -28.88
N ASP A 827 -35.28 10.29 -29.93
CA ASP A 827 -35.42 8.82 -29.88
C ASP A 827 -34.05 8.10 -29.85
N ARG A 828 -33.00 8.76 -29.35
CA ARG A 828 -31.67 8.13 -29.20
C ARG A 828 -31.50 7.51 -27.81
N THR A 829 -30.39 6.79 -27.60
CA THR A 829 -30.08 6.20 -26.29
C THR A 829 -29.82 7.32 -25.29
N VAL A 830 -30.49 7.28 -24.13
CA VAL A 830 -30.24 8.21 -23.02
C VAL A 830 -29.90 7.42 -21.76
N ILE A 831 -28.80 7.77 -21.10
CA ILE A 831 -28.33 7.10 -19.88
C ILE A 831 -28.17 8.13 -18.76
N MET A 832 -28.91 7.94 -17.67
CA MET A 832 -28.71 8.65 -16.41
C MET A 832 -27.59 7.99 -15.60
N VAL A 833 -26.64 8.81 -15.16
CA VAL A 833 -25.44 8.37 -14.46
C VAL A 833 -25.35 9.05 -13.10
N GLY A 834 -25.55 8.28 -12.03
CA GLY A 834 -25.40 8.74 -10.66
C GLY A 834 -23.94 8.61 -10.20
N ASN A 835 -23.23 9.72 -10.05
CA ASN A 835 -21.84 9.74 -9.58
C ASN A 835 -21.76 9.70 -8.03
N LYS A 836 -21.04 8.69 -7.51
CA LYS A 836 -20.72 8.51 -6.08
C LYS A 836 -19.33 9.05 -5.78
N LEU A 837 -19.21 9.95 -4.81
CA LEU A 837 -17.93 10.51 -4.36
C LEU A 837 -17.22 9.66 -3.29
N ASP A 838 -17.90 8.72 -2.65
CA ASP A 838 -17.35 7.66 -1.79
C ASP A 838 -18.34 6.49 -1.70
N LEU A 839 -17.90 5.32 -1.20
CA LEU A 839 -18.75 4.13 -1.09
C LEU A 839 -19.61 4.10 0.18
N VAL A 840 -19.42 5.01 1.16
CA VAL A 840 -20.00 4.82 2.52
C VAL A 840 -20.52 6.09 3.21
N ARG A 841 -20.39 7.33 2.69
CA ARG A 841 -20.81 8.52 3.47
C ARG A 841 -21.73 9.47 2.68
N LYS A 842 -23.01 9.45 3.07
CA LYS A 842 -24.13 10.38 2.73
C LYS A 842 -24.76 10.23 1.33
N ARG A 843 -25.73 9.29 1.20
CA ARG A 843 -26.67 9.18 0.06
C ARG A 843 -27.90 10.08 0.31
N LYS A 844 -28.18 11.05 -0.58
CA LYS A 844 -29.42 11.85 -0.54
C LYS A 844 -30.47 11.39 -1.56
N VAL A 845 -30.04 10.87 -2.71
CA VAL A 845 -30.91 10.31 -3.76
C VAL A 845 -30.90 8.79 -3.66
N LYS A 846 -32.07 8.16 -3.56
CA LYS A 846 -32.19 6.69 -3.48
C LYS A 846 -31.98 6.07 -4.87
N THR A 847 -31.42 4.86 -4.92
CA THR A 847 -31.19 4.14 -6.18
C THR A 847 -32.51 3.84 -6.87
N GLU A 848 -33.55 3.47 -6.11
CA GLU A 848 -34.88 3.15 -6.63
C GLU A 848 -35.52 4.38 -7.27
N GLU A 849 -35.42 5.55 -6.61
CA GLU A 849 -35.94 6.84 -7.10
C GLU A 849 -35.32 7.22 -8.45
N ALA A 850 -33.99 7.12 -8.59
CA ALA A 850 -33.32 7.42 -9.85
C ALA A 850 -33.61 6.39 -10.97
N GLN A 851 -33.81 5.11 -10.61
CA GLN A 851 -34.21 4.07 -11.56
C GLN A 851 -35.64 4.28 -12.07
N GLU A 852 -36.57 4.67 -11.20
CA GLU A 852 -37.96 4.97 -11.56
C GLU A 852 -38.05 6.15 -12.52
N VAL A 853 -37.37 7.26 -12.22
CA VAL A 853 -37.33 8.43 -13.10
C VAL A 853 -36.69 8.09 -14.44
N SER A 854 -35.55 7.40 -14.44
CA SER A 854 -34.90 6.96 -15.69
C SER A 854 -35.84 6.09 -16.55
N LYS A 855 -36.57 5.14 -15.94
CA LYS A 855 -37.52 4.28 -16.65
C LYS A 855 -38.73 5.06 -17.19
N MET A 856 -39.21 6.05 -16.45
CA MET A 856 -40.36 6.88 -16.86
C MET A 856 -40.11 7.60 -18.20
N TYR A 857 -38.84 7.92 -18.49
CA TYR A 857 -38.41 8.62 -19.71
C TYR A 857 -37.65 7.71 -20.71
N ASP A 858 -37.85 6.39 -20.66
CA ASP A 858 -37.18 5.40 -21.53
C ASP A 858 -35.64 5.54 -21.53
N GLY A 859 -35.06 5.81 -20.36
CA GLY A 859 -33.62 5.91 -20.13
C GLY A 859 -33.08 4.74 -19.30
N LYS A 860 -31.77 4.50 -19.38
CA LYS A 860 -31.07 3.54 -18.51
C LYS A 860 -30.40 4.25 -17.33
N TYR A 861 -30.35 3.61 -16.17
CA TYR A 861 -29.68 4.15 -14.99
C TYR A 861 -28.49 3.30 -14.55
N ILE A 862 -27.37 3.95 -14.27
CA ILE A 862 -26.19 3.31 -13.68
C ILE A 862 -25.55 4.20 -12.62
N GLU A 863 -25.09 3.59 -11.53
CA GLU A 863 -24.32 4.27 -10.49
C GLU A 863 -22.82 4.04 -10.72
N VAL A 864 -22.07 5.12 -10.93
CA VAL A 864 -20.62 5.07 -11.14
C VAL A 864 -19.90 5.81 -10.02
N SER A 865 -18.61 5.54 -9.84
CA SER A 865 -17.73 6.41 -9.07
C SER A 865 -16.49 6.71 -9.88
N ALA A 866 -16.44 7.91 -10.43
CA ALA A 866 -15.26 8.39 -11.15
C ALA A 866 -14.00 8.36 -10.27
N GLY A 867 -14.16 8.69 -8.99
CA GLY A 867 -13.07 8.73 -8.03
C GLY A 867 -12.64 7.36 -7.48
N LEU A 868 -13.38 6.27 -7.76
CA LEU A 868 -13.03 4.90 -7.32
C LEU A 868 -12.91 3.93 -8.50
N ASN A 869 -13.02 4.45 -9.74
CA ASN A 869 -13.14 3.64 -10.95
C ASN A 869 -14.23 2.54 -10.86
N HIS A 870 -15.33 2.82 -10.15
CA HIS A 870 -16.40 1.85 -9.93
C HIS A 870 -17.42 1.94 -11.06
N ASN A 871 -17.70 0.81 -11.72
CA ASN A 871 -18.67 0.63 -12.82
C ASN A 871 -18.45 1.52 -14.07
N ILE A 872 -17.23 2.03 -14.30
CA ILE A 872 -16.92 2.81 -15.51
C ILE A 872 -16.90 1.89 -16.75
N ASP A 873 -16.35 0.68 -16.63
CA ASP A 873 -16.33 -0.29 -17.73
C ASP A 873 -17.75 -0.76 -18.08
N GLU A 874 -18.60 -0.98 -17.07
CA GLU A 874 -20.01 -1.30 -17.26
C GLU A 874 -20.78 -0.16 -17.95
N LEU A 875 -20.46 1.10 -17.64
CA LEU A 875 -21.02 2.26 -18.32
C LEU A 875 -20.61 2.29 -19.79
N LEU A 876 -19.32 2.09 -20.11
CA LEU A 876 -18.81 2.09 -21.48
C LEU A 876 -19.42 0.97 -22.33
N VAL A 877 -19.45 -0.25 -21.79
CA VAL A 877 -20.10 -1.40 -22.44
C VAL A 877 -21.60 -1.16 -22.59
N GLY A 878 -22.25 -0.57 -21.58
CA GLY A 878 -23.66 -0.21 -21.60
C GLY A 878 -24.01 0.82 -22.68
N ILE A 879 -23.15 1.84 -22.87
CA ILE A 879 -23.28 2.85 -23.93
C ILE A 879 -23.17 2.17 -25.29
N LEU A 880 -22.07 1.48 -25.56
CA LEU A 880 -21.81 0.84 -26.86
C LEU A 880 -22.88 -0.19 -27.22
N GLY A 881 -23.26 -1.05 -26.26
CA GLY A 881 -24.31 -2.04 -26.46
C GLY A 881 -25.67 -1.40 -26.78
N SER A 882 -26.01 -0.28 -26.13
CA SER A 882 -27.28 0.42 -26.39
C SER A 882 -27.30 1.15 -27.73
N ILE A 883 -26.17 1.75 -28.14
CA ILE A 883 -26.01 2.35 -29.47
C ILE A 883 -26.16 1.28 -30.56
N ARG A 884 -25.42 0.16 -30.44
CA ARG A 884 -25.50 -0.96 -31.39
C ARG A 884 -26.92 -1.52 -31.50
N TYR A 885 -27.62 -1.67 -30.39
CA TYR A 885 -29.02 -2.13 -30.37
C TYR A 885 -29.97 -1.16 -31.11
N LYS A 886 -29.86 0.15 -30.88
CA LYS A 886 -30.71 1.14 -31.57
C LYS A 886 -30.38 1.26 -33.07
N LEU A 887 -29.12 1.06 -33.46
CA LEU A 887 -28.71 1.11 -34.87
C LEU A 887 -29.11 -0.15 -35.66
N ASN A 888 -29.24 -1.31 -35.00
CA ASN A 888 -29.56 -2.57 -35.69
C ASN A 888 -30.50 -3.47 -34.87
N PRO A 889 -31.82 -3.20 -34.85
CA PRO A 889 -32.80 -3.92 -34.02
C PRO A 889 -33.04 -5.39 -34.40
N SER A 890 -32.58 -5.81 -35.60
CA SER A 890 -32.75 -7.16 -36.14
C SER A 890 -31.79 -8.19 -35.53
N LEU A 891 -30.81 -7.75 -34.73
CA LEU A 891 -29.95 -8.61 -33.91
C LEU A 891 -30.67 -8.92 -32.57
N THR A 892 -31.57 -9.89 -32.56
CA THR A 892 -32.17 -10.50 -31.34
C THR A 892 -31.77 -11.99 -31.30
N ASP A 893 -31.38 -12.69 -30.23
CA ASP A 893 -31.07 -12.49 -28.78
C ASP A 893 -30.48 -13.86 -28.28
N PRO A 894 -29.67 -14.02 -27.19
CA PRO A 894 -30.15 -13.93 -25.80
C PRO A 894 -29.07 -13.45 -24.81
N VAL A 895 -28.82 -12.14 -24.65
CA VAL A 895 -27.98 -11.63 -23.52
C VAL A 895 -28.45 -10.26 -23.03
N LEU A 896 -29.74 -10.09 -22.78
CA LEU A 896 -30.24 -8.98 -21.93
C LEU A 896 -31.15 -9.45 -20.79
N ARG A 897 -30.89 -10.67 -20.28
CA ARG A 897 -30.96 -10.94 -18.84
C ARG A 897 -29.55 -10.98 -18.29
N VAL A 898 -28.97 -9.80 -18.10
CA VAL A 898 -27.77 -9.67 -17.27
C VAL A 898 -28.21 -9.83 -15.81
N ASP A 899 -28.23 -11.08 -15.35
CA ASP A 899 -27.77 -11.35 -14.00
C ASP A 899 -26.29 -10.94 -13.99
N THR A 900 -25.95 -9.89 -13.24
CA THR A 900 -24.64 -9.25 -13.12
C THR A 900 -23.51 -10.15 -12.57
N LYS A 901 -23.65 -11.47 -12.64
CA LYS A 901 -22.74 -12.45 -12.04
C LYS A 901 -22.05 -13.40 -13.02
N LYS A 902 -22.29 -13.35 -14.34
CA LYS A 902 -21.85 -14.46 -15.22
C LYS A 902 -21.30 -14.18 -16.63
N ALA A 903 -21.16 -12.95 -17.12
CA ALA A 903 -20.53 -12.71 -18.43
C ALA A 903 -19.13 -12.08 -18.26
N GLY A 904 -18.11 -12.69 -18.88
CA GLY A 904 -16.76 -12.16 -18.93
C GLY A 904 -16.70 -10.89 -19.78
N LEU A 905 -16.22 -9.81 -19.18
CA LEU A 905 -16.01 -8.52 -19.81
C LEU A 905 -14.53 -8.17 -19.66
N SER A 906 -13.85 -7.87 -20.78
CA SER A 906 -12.51 -7.29 -20.80
C SER A 906 -12.53 -6.02 -21.62
N ALA A 907 -12.57 -4.86 -20.97
CA ALA A 907 -12.26 -3.59 -21.61
C ALA A 907 -10.73 -3.49 -21.74
N LEU A 908 -10.22 -3.47 -22.97
CA LEU A 908 -8.81 -3.18 -23.27
C LEU A 908 -8.65 -1.68 -23.50
N SER A 909 -8.42 -0.90 -22.42
CA SER A 909 -7.70 0.38 -22.50
C SER A 909 -7.44 0.95 -21.10
N MET A 910 -6.16 1.05 -20.73
CA MET A 910 -5.69 1.82 -19.59
C MET A 910 -5.27 3.23 -20.03
N LYS A 911 -5.81 4.22 -19.30
CA LYS A 911 -5.40 5.64 -19.14
C LYS A 911 -6.11 6.75 -19.93
N GLY A 912 -6.73 6.53 -21.08
CA GLY A 912 -7.53 7.56 -21.78
C GLY A 912 -8.82 8.01 -21.06
N PRO A 913 -9.73 7.09 -20.69
CA PRO A 913 -11.05 7.47 -20.16
C PRO A 913 -11.03 8.07 -18.75
N ILE A 914 -9.99 7.81 -17.95
CA ILE A 914 -9.91 8.25 -16.55
C ILE A 914 -9.75 9.77 -16.44
N ASN A 915 -8.99 10.39 -17.33
CA ASN A 915 -8.79 11.84 -17.34
C ASN A 915 -10.04 12.56 -17.85
N PHE A 916 -10.67 12.07 -18.93
CA PHE A 916 -11.91 12.62 -19.47
C PHE A 916 -13.07 12.52 -18.47
N PHE A 917 -13.39 11.31 -17.99
CA PHE A 917 -14.44 11.14 -16.98
C PHE A 917 -14.05 11.81 -15.66
N GLY A 918 -12.78 11.76 -15.25
CA GLY A 918 -12.28 12.48 -14.08
C GLY A 918 -12.52 13.98 -14.15
N ARG A 919 -12.35 14.61 -15.33
CA ARG A 919 -12.65 16.03 -15.61
C ARG A 919 -14.16 16.29 -15.60
N LEU A 920 -14.93 15.48 -16.34
CA LEU A 920 -16.38 15.59 -16.49
C LEU A 920 -17.11 15.45 -15.13
N PHE A 921 -16.73 14.44 -14.34
CA PHE A 921 -17.31 14.16 -13.03
C PHE A 921 -16.79 15.08 -11.91
N ARG A 922 -15.64 15.77 -12.07
CA ARG A 922 -15.14 16.81 -11.13
C ARG A 922 -15.85 18.16 -11.30
N ARG A 923 -16.37 18.48 -12.49
CA ARG A 923 -17.08 19.76 -12.75
C ARG A 923 -18.42 19.84 -12.02
N VAL A 924 -19.15 18.72 -11.88
CA VAL A 924 -20.46 18.65 -11.21
C VAL A 924 -20.40 19.02 -9.71
N SER A 925 -19.22 18.96 -9.07
CA SER A 925 -19.04 19.40 -7.67
C SER A 925 -18.70 20.89 -7.51
N ARG A 926 -18.55 21.66 -8.60
CA ARG A 926 -18.21 23.10 -8.58
C ARG A 926 -19.36 23.94 -9.17
N LYS A 927 -20.11 24.57 -8.26
CA LYS A 927 -21.11 25.67 -8.39
C LYS A 927 -22.58 25.29 -8.60
N SER A 928 -23.38 25.59 -7.57
CA SER A 928 -24.59 26.42 -7.71
C SER A 928 -24.36 27.76 -6.99
N ARG A 929 -24.13 28.84 -7.74
CA ARG A 929 -24.27 30.22 -7.25
C ARG A 929 -24.70 31.14 -8.39
N GLY A 930 -25.97 31.58 -8.32
CA GLY A 930 -26.45 32.86 -8.86
C GLY A 930 -26.98 32.84 -10.29
N ARG A 931 -28.26 32.46 -10.48
CA ARG A 931 -29.05 32.89 -11.64
C ARG A 931 -29.40 34.38 -11.43
N LYS A 932 -28.83 35.27 -12.26
CA LYS A 932 -29.17 36.70 -12.27
C LYS A 932 -30.65 36.87 -12.61
N LYS A 933 -31.39 37.61 -11.78
CA LYS A 933 -32.70 38.19 -12.13
C LYS A 933 -32.51 39.08 -13.36
N ARG A 934 -33.16 38.76 -14.48
CA ARG A 934 -33.42 39.73 -15.54
C ARG A 934 -34.68 40.51 -15.15
N HIS A 935 -34.54 41.82 -14.94
CA HIS A 935 -35.66 42.75 -15.00
C HIS A 935 -36.08 42.89 -16.47
N HIS A 936 -37.35 42.68 -16.75
CA HIS A 936 -38.02 43.28 -17.90
C HIS A 936 -39.03 44.27 -17.37
N THR A 937 -38.79 45.53 -17.67
CA THR A 937 -39.75 46.61 -17.61
C THR A 937 -39.79 47.17 -19.02
N VAL A 938 -40.96 47.08 -19.67
CA VAL A 938 -41.65 48.12 -20.46
C VAL A 938 -42.62 47.45 -21.43
N ALA A 939 -43.87 47.93 -21.33
CA ALA A 939 -45.09 47.70 -22.10
C ALA A 939 -45.79 46.35 -21.91
#